data_AF-A0A0S8KF88-F1
#
_entry.id   AF-A0A0S8KF88-F1
#
_cell.length_a   1.000
_cell.length_b   1.000
_cell.length_c   1.000
_cell.angle_alpha   90.00
_cell.angle_beta   90.00
_cell.angle_gamma   90.00
#
_symmetry.space_group_name_H-M   'P 1'
#
loop_
_entity.id
_entity.type
_entity.pdbx_description
1 polymer ?
#
loop_
_entity_poly.entity_id
_entity_poly.type
_entity_poly.pdbx_seq_one_letter_code
_entity_poly.pdbx_strand_id
1 'polypeptide(L)'
;MLDARKIKASFENRESSIEDRLMDNKETEKTPIVASKSFMAVGPTLHYSHRNVQRCWFLAVAAFAVSCLFWSKIVTGSFRSFDVQTVTRREFWSLGQSITTGVSIFEYPWQILVLGLLMGIMAAVPVLISQLMSFRYSLLFILAVFFLANLPGFAICLLVSCIAVACRPLRFRSRFVAIALCMAPQLLYWGAFGGARGVEPIEWGFSFAPWMCAWLDGLVIAGFVLGIGHYTRYRPGLVWIFTVLTLLIAVVVFEVSIGFDELDYQLYVAKNDPEHVREFHDHGITEALDATLRDPATRKYLEDFFYPTDQIARRAELKRELQDQLSCDSWPVWFIVPQELMYQAKKQWLLRQYELFIGRRPNSRRMPIALYYKALLSEYTPDTRVLGQKEVLHFYSDYPHERSRRIWGMLYRDFGNSPESLEARWRIAMHLASRGMFDQASELLAEAERMLVAERSELLAKGQTRSDKLLGLFRPPADSAMTVPKLDELHRRLNQSRVLISPLNRTDEPGSAERLANFVMLDPRASDYAQRLDGLLEQMEGKDPLRDNILLAQVKLIADEQLRAEKLNELHNECPQTDGGMLALYELALLKISRWRQQDESDLELKKKYLDEARATLTSFVSLYPNSFCAEQVKKNLAGLPTVE
;
A
#
# COMPACT_ATOMS: atom_id res chain seq x y z
N MET A 1 69.49 31.85 42.02
CA MET A 1 70.50 32.90 41.80
C MET A 1 71.83 32.31 42.22
N LEU A 2 72.79 32.25 41.27
CA LEU A 2 74.12 31.59 41.27
C LEU A 2 74.16 30.04 41.31
N ASP A 3 74.49 29.34 40.21
CA ASP A 3 75.83 29.08 39.58
C ASP A 3 76.66 28.06 40.37
N ALA A 4 77.41 27.10 39.82
CA ALA A 4 77.56 26.51 38.49
C ALA A 4 78.61 25.39 38.62
N ARG A 5 78.58 24.44 37.67
CA ARG A 5 79.76 23.71 37.14
C ARG A 5 80.67 22.94 38.12
N LYS A 6 80.39 21.65 38.24
CA LYS A 6 81.34 20.51 38.39
C LYS A 6 80.46 19.26 38.18
N ILE A 7 80.51 18.58 37.05
CA ILE A 7 81.27 17.33 36.87
C ILE A 7 81.46 17.15 35.34
N LYS A 8 82.65 17.49 34.85
CA LYS A 8 83.18 17.14 33.52
C LYS A 8 84.68 16.93 33.72
N ALA A 9 85.05 15.80 34.31
CA ALA A 9 86.43 15.28 34.41
C ALA A 9 86.40 13.93 35.12
N SER A 10 86.23 12.84 34.37
CA SER A 10 86.64 11.47 34.76
C SER A 10 86.29 10.54 33.59
N PHE A 11 87.30 9.84 33.07
CA PHE A 11 87.27 8.89 31.94
C PHE A 11 87.55 9.44 30.53
N GLU A 12 88.51 10.37 30.42
CA GLU A 12 89.56 10.29 29.39
C GLU A 12 90.75 9.57 30.03
N ASN A 13 90.76 8.23 29.98
CA ASN A 13 91.96 7.43 30.27
C ASN A 13 91.73 5.96 29.85
N ARG A 14 91.74 5.70 28.53
CA ARG A 14 92.00 4.36 27.95
C ARG A 14 92.21 4.37 26.42
N GLU A 15 92.80 5.44 25.89
CA GLU A 15 93.43 5.45 24.57
C GLU A 15 94.94 5.29 24.78
N SER A 16 95.44 4.05 24.77
CA SER A 16 96.80 3.66 24.32
C SER A 16 97.13 2.26 24.83
N SER A 17 96.69 1.23 24.11
CA SER A 17 97.35 -0.09 24.04
C SER A 17 96.46 -0.98 23.18
N ILE A 18 97.09 -1.74 22.28
CA ILE A 18 96.49 -2.65 21.27
C ILE A 18 96.37 -2.00 19.87
N GLU A 19 97.47 -1.41 19.41
CA GLU A 19 97.97 -1.64 18.05
C GLU A 19 98.93 -2.84 18.12
N ASP A 20 98.43 -4.04 17.87
CA ASP A 20 99.13 -5.15 17.20
C ASP A 20 98.32 -6.44 17.35
N ARG A 21 97.42 -6.68 16.39
CA ARG A 21 97.06 -8.01 15.92
C ARG A 21 96.38 -7.89 14.56
N LEU A 22 97.21 -7.96 13.54
CA LEU A 22 96.85 -8.37 12.19
C LEU A 22 96.05 -9.69 12.22
N MET A 23 95.11 -9.80 11.29
CA MET A 23 94.39 -11.01 10.85
C MET A 23 93.29 -11.52 11.80
N ASP A 24 92.05 -11.06 11.61
CA ASP A 24 91.03 -11.98 11.10
C ASP A 24 89.84 -11.23 10.47
N ASN A 25 89.56 -11.62 9.24
CA ASN A 25 88.57 -11.04 8.36
C ASN A 25 87.23 -11.74 8.63
N LYS A 26 86.33 -11.09 9.37
CA LYS A 26 84.91 -11.49 9.45
C LYS A 26 84.03 -10.26 9.51
N GLU A 27 83.71 -9.74 8.33
CA GLU A 27 82.50 -8.97 8.08
C GLU A 27 81.32 -9.75 8.68
N THR A 28 80.83 -9.29 9.82
CA THR A 28 79.52 -9.69 10.33
C THR A 28 78.49 -8.91 9.52
N GLU A 29 78.15 -9.49 8.38
CA GLU A 29 76.99 -9.18 7.55
C GLU A 29 75.77 -8.99 8.48
N LYS A 30 75.45 -7.72 8.79
CA LYS A 30 74.20 -7.36 9.46
C LYS A 30 73.09 -7.72 8.48
N THR A 31 72.57 -8.94 8.65
CA THR A 31 71.37 -9.40 7.94
C THR A 31 70.34 -8.27 8.00
N PRO A 32 69.88 -7.76 6.83
CA PRO A 32 68.93 -6.68 6.80
C PRO A 32 67.70 -7.14 7.60
N ILE A 33 67.31 -6.38 8.62
CA ILE A 33 66.05 -6.60 9.33
C ILE A 33 64.97 -6.54 8.24
N VAL A 34 64.51 -7.71 7.81
CA VAL A 34 63.46 -7.85 6.81
C VAL A 34 62.22 -7.31 7.49
N ALA A 35 61.96 -6.01 7.31
CA ALA A 35 60.78 -5.36 7.83
C ALA A 35 59.58 -6.22 7.40
N SER A 36 58.91 -6.82 8.40
CA SER A 36 57.82 -7.75 8.18
C SER A 36 56.82 -7.07 7.27
N LYS A 37 56.74 -7.54 6.03
CA LYS A 37 56.00 -6.82 5.00
C LYS A 37 54.53 -6.74 5.44
N SER A 38 53.99 -5.54 5.63
CA SER A 38 52.62 -5.30 6.10
C SER A 38 51.61 -6.26 5.47
N PHE A 39 50.81 -6.94 6.29
CA PHE A 39 49.79 -7.91 5.85
C PHE A 39 48.82 -7.30 4.81
N MET A 40 48.48 -6.02 4.97
CA MET A 40 47.71 -5.24 4.01
C MET A 40 48.62 -4.61 2.95
N ALA A 41 48.30 -4.84 1.68
CA ALA A 41 49.08 -4.36 0.57
C ALA A 41 48.59 -3.00 0.06
N VAL A 42 49.52 -2.10 -0.23
CA VAL A 42 49.24 -0.77 -0.81
C VAL A 42 48.92 -0.94 -2.31
N GLY A 43 47.86 -0.28 -2.78
CA GLY A 43 47.37 -0.38 -4.15
C GLY A 43 48.14 0.51 -5.14
N PRO A 44 48.06 0.21 -6.45
CA PRO A 44 48.84 0.89 -7.50
C PRO A 44 48.50 2.37 -7.71
N THR A 45 47.31 2.83 -7.29
CA THR A 45 46.91 4.25 -7.47
C THR A 45 47.69 5.22 -6.57
N LEU A 46 48.34 4.71 -5.51
CA LEU A 46 49.07 5.55 -4.56
C LEU A 46 50.46 5.99 -5.08
N HIS A 47 50.84 5.59 -6.30
CA HIS A 47 52.00 6.13 -7.01
C HIS A 47 51.77 7.54 -7.59
N TYR A 48 50.53 8.02 -7.65
CA TYR A 48 50.20 9.37 -8.10
C TYR A 48 50.27 10.40 -6.96
N SER A 49 50.29 11.69 -7.33
CA SER A 49 50.27 12.79 -6.35
C SER A 49 49.10 12.62 -5.36
N HIS A 50 49.44 12.68 -4.07
CA HIS A 50 48.48 12.50 -2.96
C HIS A 50 47.25 13.40 -3.11
N ARG A 51 47.45 14.66 -3.53
CA ARG A 51 46.36 15.63 -3.73
C ARG A 51 45.38 15.18 -4.83
N ASN A 52 45.88 14.58 -5.90
CA ASN A 52 45.03 14.07 -6.99
C ASN A 52 44.25 12.83 -6.54
N VAL A 53 44.92 11.90 -5.87
CA VAL A 53 44.29 10.68 -5.33
C VAL A 53 43.17 11.03 -4.36
N GLN A 54 43.42 11.94 -3.41
CA GLN A 54 42.42 12.40 -2.44
C GLN A 54 41.22 13.08 -3.10
N ARG A 55 41.44 13.94 -4.12
CA ARG A 55 40.35 14.58 -4.86
C ARG A 55 39.47 13.56 -5.59
N CYS A 56 40.07 12.64 -6.34
CA CYS A 56 39.31 11.59 -7.04
C CYS A 56 38.60 10.65 -6.06
N TRP A 57 39.21 10.33 -4.92
CA TRP A 57 38.58 9.56 -3.86
C TRP A 57 37.37 10.30 -3.26
N PHE A 58 37.49 11.60 -2.97
CA PHE A 58 36.36 12.39 -2.45
C PHE A 58 35.20 12.45 -3.44
N LEU A 59 35.49 12.61 -4.74
CA LEU A 59 34.47 12.53 -5.79
C LEU A 59 33.80 11.15 -5.85
N ALA A 60 34.57 10.07 -5.69
CA ALA A 60 34.02 8.72 -5.61
C ALA A 60 33.10 8.55 -4.39
N VAL A 61 33.51 9.06 -3.22
CA VAL A 61 32.68 9.04 -2.01
C VAL A 61 31.38 9.82 -2.23
N ALA A 62 31.45 11.01 -2.81
CA ALA A 62 30.27 11.83 -3.07
C ALA A 62 29.29 11.14 -4.04
N ALA A 63 29.78 10.64 -5.19
CA ALA A 63 28.95 9.92 -6.16
C ALA A 63 28.30 8.67 -5.53
N PHE A 64 29.09 7.90 -4.77
CA PHE A 64 28.60 6.71 -4.10
C PHE A 64 27.57 7.01 -3.00
N ALA A 65 27.76 8.09 -2.24
CA ALA A 65 26.80 8.54 -1.24
C ALA A 65 25.46 8.90 -1.91
N VAL A 66 25.49 9.58 -3.07
CA VAL A 66 24.28 9.85 -3.86
C VAL A 66 23.62 8.55 -4.33
N SER A 67 24.39 7.55 -4.79
CA SER A 67 23.84 6.22 -5.13
C SER A 67 23.15 5.57 -3.93
N CYS A 68 23.72 5.64 -2.73
CA CYS A 68 23.12 5.10 -1.51
C CYS A 68 21.83 5.85 -1.11
N LEU A 69 21.83 7.18 -1.23
CA LEU A 69 20.64 8.01 -0.98
C LEU A 69 19.53 7.72 -1.99
N PHE A 70 19.89 7.52 -3.26
CA PHE A 70 18.92 7.17 -4.29
C PHE A 70 18.34 5.77 -4.08
N TRP A 71 19.17 4.79 -3.70
CA TRP A 71 18.69 3.48 -3.24
C TRP A 71 17.69 3.62 -2.08
N SER A 72 18.04 4.38 -1.03
CA SER A 72 17.15 4.61 0.11
C SER A 72 15.84 5.26 -0.31
N LYS A 73 15.89 6.25 -1.21
CA LYS A 73 14.70 6.92 -1.75
C LYS A 73 13.78 5.96 -2.49
N ILE A 74 14.31 5.08 -3.34
CA ILE A 74 13.52 4.10 -4.09
C ILE A 74 12.88 3.06 -3.17
N VAL A 75 13.65 2.51 -2.22
CA VAL A 75 13.19 1.40 -1.38
C VAL A 75 12.26 1.86 -0.26
N THR A 76 12.54 3.02 0.33
CA THR A 76 11.84 3.49 1.55
C THR A 76 10.99 4.74 1.34
N GLY A 77 11.10 5.42 0.19
CA GLY A 77 10.46 6.70 -0.06
C GLY A 77 11.13 7.90 0.60
N SER A 78 12.14 7.68 1.45
CA SER A 78 12.90 8.71 2.17
C SER A 78 14.37 8.67 1.78
N PHE A 79 15.06 9.82 1.80
CA PHE A 79 16.51 9.88 1.63
C PHE A 79 17.28 9.46 2.89
N ARG A 80 16.60 9.35 4.03
CA ARG A 80 17.21 8.97 5.31
C ARG A 80 16.22 8.13 6.11
N SER A 81 16.50 6.83 6.19
CA SER A 81 15.62 5.86 6.87
C SER A 81 16.31 5.13 8.03
N PHE A 82 17.53 5.54 8.41
CA PHE A 82 18.26 4.82 9.46
C PHE A 82 17.58 5.00 10.81
N ASP A 83 17.07 3.89 11.35
CA ASP A 83 16.48 3.79 12.67
C ASP A 83 17.23 2.72 13.48
N VAL A 84 17.92 3.15 14.54
CA VAL A 84 18.71 2.27 15.42
C VAL A 84 17.85 1.15 16.02
N GLN A 85 16.55 1.41 16.28
CA GLN A 85 15.66 0.43 16.88
C GLN A 85 15.30 -0.72 15.92
N THR A 86 15.47 -0.52 14.61
CA THR A 86 15.17 -1.54 13.59
C THR A 86 16.33 -2.52 13.33
N VAL A 87 17.56 -2.15 13.69
CA VAL A 87 18.77 -2.95 13.43
C VAL A 87 18.72 -4.33 14.10
N THR A 88 18.01 -4.47 15.22
CA THR A 88 17.87 -5.74 15.96
C THR A 88 16.83 -6.69 15.36
N ARG A 89 15.97 -6.23 14.44
CA ARG A 89 14.92 -7.06 13.85
C ARG A 89 15.49 -7.90 12.70
N ARG A 90 15.20 -9.21 12.70
CA ARG A 90 15.65 -10.15 11.66
C ARG A 90 15.18 -9.78 10.26
N GLU A 91 14.03 -9.11 10.16
CA GLU A 91 13.47 -8.61 8.90
C GLU A 91 14.35 -7.54 8.24
N PHE A 92 15.08 -6.76 9.04
CA PHE A 92 15.97 -5.69 8.56
C PHE A 92 17.16 -6.21 7.76
N TRP A 93 17.48 -7.50 7.91
CA TRP A 93 18.57 -8.16 7.19
C TRP A 93 18.12 -8.69 5.82
N SER A 94 16.82 -8.67 5.54
CA SER A 94 16.19 -9.25 4.35
C SER A 94 16.12 -8.23 3.20
N LEU A 95 16.84 -8.51 2.11
CA LEU A 95 16.74 -7.76 0.84
C LEU A 95 15.44 -8.05 0.08
N GLY A 96 14.83 -9.21 0.31
CA GLY A 96 13.60 -9.62 -0.38
C GLY A 96 12.40 -8.67 -0.17
N GLN A 97 12.42 -7.84 0.88
CA GLN A 97 11.40 -6.80 1.02
C GLN A 97 11.64 -5.65 0.04
N SER A 98 12.90 -5.27 -0.24
CA SER A 98 13.23 -4.14 -1.10
C SER A 98 12.78 -4.29 -2.57
N ILE A 99 12.45 -5.51 -2.99
CA ILE A 99 11.93 -5.83 -4.33
C ILE A 99 10.41 -5.90 -4.40
N THR A 100 9.72 -5.92 -3.25
CA THR A 100 8.26 -6.03 -3.13
C THR A 100 7.64 -4.81 -2.45
N THR A 101 8.39 -4.06 -1.64
CA THR A 101 7.92 -2.86 -0.95
C THR A 101 8.17 -1.61 -1.77
N GLY A 102 7.15 -0.76 -1.93
CA GLY A 102 7.21 0.40 -2.80
C GLY A 102 6.93 -0.02 -4.23
N VAL A 103 7.93 0.07 -5.11
CA VAL A 103 7.81 -0.37 -6.51
C VAL A 103 8.17 -1.84 -6.61
N SER A 104 7.18 -2.71 -6.81
CA SER A 104 7.38 -4.15 -6.96
C SER A 104 8.03 -4.48 -8.30
N ILE A 105 9.02 -5.37 -8.30
CA ILE A 105 9.64 -5.87 -9.56
C ILE A 105 8.65 -6.69 -10.42
N PHE A 106 7.60 -7.23 -9.80
CA PHE A 106 6.55 -7.99 -10.48
C PHE A 106 5.55 -7.06 -11.18
N GLU A 107 5.45 -5.82 -10.73
CA GLU A 107 4.63 -4.80 -11.37
C GLU A 107 5.43 -3.98 -12.38
N TYR A 108 6.71 -3.73 -12.06
CA TYR A 108 7.63 -2.91 -12.85
C TYR A 108 8.93 -3.67 -13.14
N PRO A 109 9.00 -4.43 -14.25
CA PRO A 109 10.19 -5.22 -14.58
C PRO A 109 11.47 -4.40 -14.70
N TRP A 110 11.38 -3.14 -15.13
CA TRP A 110 12.53 -2.22 -15.23
C TRP A 110 13.20 -1.94 -13.89
N GLN A 111 12.47 -2.11 -12.78
CA GLN A 111 13.02 -1.99 -11.44
C GLN A 111 14.13 -3.01 -11.16
N ILE A 112 14.13 -4.16 -11.85
CA ILE A 112 15.19 -5.16 -11.77
C ILE A 112 16.53 -4.57 -12.22
N LEU A 113 16.51 -3.84 -13.35
CA LEU A 113 17.69 -3.18 -13.87
C LEU A 113 18.12 -2.05 -12.94
N VAL A 114 17.18 -1.19 -12.49
CA VAL A 114 17.49 -0.07 -11.59
C VAL A 114 18.14 -0.56 -10.29
N LEU A 115 17.51 -1.52 -9.60
CA LEU A 115 18.06 -2.11 -8.38
C LEU A 115 19.38 -2.84 -8.64
N GLY A 116 19.49 -3.52 -9.78
CA GLY A 116 20.72 -4.18 -10.23
C GLY A 116 21.88 -3.21 -10.36
N LEU A 117 21.72 -2.12 -11.13
CA LEU A 117 22.76 -1.10 -11.34
C LEU A 117 23.19 -0.43 -10.02
N LEU A 118 22.24 -0.08 -9.14
CA LEU A 118 22.56 0.54 -7.86
C LEU A 118 23.28 -0.43 -6.92
N MET A 119 22.82 -1.67 -6.83
CA MET A 119 23.46 -2.69 -6.02
C MET A 119 24.83 -3.09 -6.60
N GLY A 120 25.01 -3.07 -7.92
CA GLY A 120 26.28 -3.30 -8.61
C GLY A 120 27.33 -2.24 -8.25
N ILE A 121 26.94 -0.96 -8.25
CA ILE A 121 27.77 0.15 -7.73
C ILE A 121 28.16 -0.13 -6.27
N MET A 122 27.17 -0.41 -5.40
CA MET A 122 27.39 -0.65 -3.98
C MET A 122 28.30 -1.87 -3.71
N ALA A 123 28.23 -2.88 -4.58
CA ALA A 123 29.02 -4.10 -4.49
C ALA A 123 30.48 -3.91 -4.94
N ALA A 124 30.68 -3.28 -6.10
CA ALA A 124 31.98 -3.26 -6.78
C ALA A 124 32.88 -2.11 -6.30
N VAL A 125 32.33 -0.91 -6.08
CA VAL A 125 33.12 0.29 -5.79
C VAL A 125 33.96 0.18 -4.52
N PRO A 126 33.44 -0.28 -3.35
CA PRO A 126 34.25 -0.41 -2.14
C PRO A 126 35.41 -1.39 -2.32
N VAL A 127 35.17 -2.50 -3.02
CA VAL A 127 36.17 -3.54 -3.30
C VAL A 127 37.24 -3.02 -4.26
N LEU A 128 36.84 -2.30 -5.32
CA LEU A 128 37.75 -1.61 -6.24
C LEU A 128 38.64 -0.60 -5.51
N ILE A 129 38.06 0.23 -4.63
CA ILE A 129 38.82 1.19 -3.82
C ILE A 129 39.81 0.49 -2.89
N SER A 130 39.37 -0.60 -2.23
CA SER A 130 40.25 -1.39 -1.37
C SER A 130 41.43 -1.99 -2.14
N GLN A 131 41.18 -2.54 -3.34
CA GLN A 131 42.20 -3.14 -4.19
C GLN A 131 43.16 -2.11 -4.81
N LEU A 132 42.62 -1.00 -5.32
CA LEU A 132 43.37 -0.01 -6.08
C LEU A 132 44.10 1.00 -5.21
N MET A 133 43.56 1.35 -4.04
CA MET A 133 44.13 2.30 -3.08
C MET A 133 44.60 1.55 -1.81
N SER A 134 43.73 1.43 -0.81
CA SER A 134 43.94 0.58 0.37
C SER A 134 42.61 0.39 1.09
N PHE A 135 42.54 -0.61 1.96
CA PHE A 135 41.38 -0.90 2.79
C PHE A 135 40.85 0.31 3.59
N ARG A 136 41.74 1.19 4.08
CA ARG A 136 41.32 2.36 4.86
C ARG A 136 40.41 3.31 4.07
N TYR A 137 40.64 3.43 2.76
CA TYR A 137 39.83 4.29 1.90
C TYR A 137 38.44 3.73 1.61
N SER A 138 38.21 2.41 1.78
CA SER A 138 36.90 1.80 1.55
C SER A 138 35.96 1.92 2.76
N LEU A 139 36.47 2.24 3.96
CA LEU A 139 35.66 2.34 5.17
C LEU A 139 34.50 3.34 5.05
N LEU A 140 34.72 4.51 4.45
CA LEU A 140 33.62 5.49 4.26
C LEU A 140 32.51 4.97 3.34
N PHE A 141 32.85 4.16 2.34
CA PHE A 141 31.86 3.55 1.45
C PHE A 141 31.04 2.49 2.19
N ILE A 142 31.69 1.67 3.02
CA ILE A 142 31.01 0.67 3.86
C ILE A 142 30.06 1.37 4.85
N LEU A 143 30.51 2.45 5.49
CA LEU A 143 29.66 3.26 6.38
C LEU A 143 28.50 3.92 5.63
N ALA A 144 28.71 4.37 4.39
CA ALA A 144 27.63 4.90 3.56
C ALA A 144 26.57 3.84 3.24
N VAL A 145 26.95 2.59 2.94
CA VAL A 145 26.00 1.49 2.77
C VAL A 145 25.24 1.21 4.06
N PHE A 146 25.94 1.22 5.21
CA PHE A 146 25.33 0.97 6.51
C PHE A 146 24.30 2.05 6.90
N PHE A 147 24.67 3.33 6.80
CA PHE A 147 23.86 4.44 7.32
C PHE A 147 22.95 5.11 6.28
N LEU A 148 23.38 5.22 5.03
CA LEU A 148 22.61 5.91 3.98
C LEU A 148 21.72 4.93 3.24
N ALA A 149 22.26 3.79 2.79
CA ALA A 149 21.45 2.76 2.10
C ALA A 149 20.65 1.87 3.06
N ASN A 150 20.94 1.93 4.37
CA ASN A 150 20.27 1.17 5.42
C ASN A 150 20.42 -0.37 5.26
N LEU A 151 21.61 -0.83 4.84
CA LEU A 151 21.90 -2.24 4.54
C LEU A 151 23.06 -2.77 5.41
N PRO A 152 22.87 -3.01 6.72
CA PRO A 152 23.96 -3.40 7.61
C PRO A 152 24.54 -4.79 7.28
N GLY A 153 23.68 -5.75 6.92
CA GLY A 153 24.13 -7.10 6.55
C GLY A 153 25.01 -7.09 5.31
N PHE A 154 24.60 -6.31 4.30
CA PHE A 154 25.41 -6.11 3.11
C PHE A 154 26.74 -5.41 3.42
N ALA A 155 26.73 -4.39 4.28
CA ALA A 155 27.94 -3.68 4.69
C ALA A 155 28.97 -4.61 5.37
N ILE A 156 28.53 -5.60 6.17
CA ILE A 156 29.42 -6.60 6.77
C ILE A 156 30.04 -7.50 5.70
N CYS A 157 29.25 -7.96 4.73
CA CYS A 157 29.78 -8.73 3.61
C CYS A 157 30.79 -7.91 2.79
N LEU A 158 30.49 -6.63 2.52
CA LEU A 158 31.42 -5.70 1.86
C LEU A 158 32.70 -5.51 2.66
N LEU A 159 32.64 -5.43 3.98
CA LEU A 159 33.80 -5.34 4.86
C LEU A 159 34.70 -6.57 4.68
N VAL A 160 34.12 -7.77 4.73
CA VAL A 160 34.85 -9.03 4.51
C VAL A 160 35.50 -9.05 3.13
N SER A 161 34.77 -8.66 2.08
CA SER A 161 35.26 -8.60 0.70
C SER A 161 36.38 -7.57 0.50
N CYS A 162 36.27 -6.40 1.13
CA CYS A 162 37.30 -5.36 1.10
C CYS A 162 38.56 -5.80 1.84
N ILE A 163 38.43 -6.52 2.96
CA ILE A 163 39.57 -7.12 3.67
C ILE A 163 40.21 -8.19 2.78
N ALA A 164 39.41 -9.13 2.26
CA ALA A 164 39.88 -10.22 1.42
C ALA A 164 40.72 -9.74 0.22
N VAL A 165 40.24 -8.72 -0.51
CA VAL A 165 40.96 -8.20 -1.68
C VAL A 165 42.24 -7.41 -1.32
N ALA A 166 42.32 -6.86 -0.10
CA ALA A 166 43.50 -6.15 0.40
C ALA A 166 44.57 -7.09 0.99
N CYS A 167 44.17 -8.29 1.41
CA CYS A 167 45.03 -9.33 1.95
C CYS A 167 45.94 -9.93 0.86
N ARG A 168 47.24 -10.04 1.14
CA ARG A 168 48.23 -10.58 0.20
C ARG A 168 47.92 -11.98 -0.36
N PRO A 169 47.41 -12.95 0.43
CA PRO A 169 47.14 -14.31 -0.10
C PRO A 169 46.14 -14.33 -1.24
N LEU A 170 45.18 -13.40 -1.26
CA LEU A 170 44.12 -13.30 -2.27
C LEU A 170 44.40 -12.19 -3.30
N ARG A 171 45.54 -11.49 -3.19
CA ARG A 171 45.98 -10.51 -4.17
C ARG A 171 46.68 -11.21 -5.33
N PHE A 172 45.89 -11.91 -6.13
CA PHE A 172 46.36 -12.58 -7.34
C PHE A 172 47.06 -11.61 -8.31
N ARG A 173 47.93 -12.16 -9.15
CA ARG A 173 48.59 -11.40 -10.24
C ARG A 173 47.55 -10.78 -11.18
N SER A 174 46.46 -11.49 -11.45
CA SER A 174 45.29 -10.95 -12.16
C SER A 174 44.37 -10.23 -11.19
N ARG A 175 44.28 -8.90 -11.34
CA ARG A 175 43.37 -8.06 -10.54
C ARG A 175 41.90 -8.38 -10.80
N PHE A 176 41.56 -8.84 -12.01
CA PHE A 176 40.21 -9.25 -12.40
C PHE A 176 39.74 -10.46 -11.59
N VAL A 177 40.56 -11.52 -11.55
CA VAL A 177 40.25 -12.74 -10.79
C VAL A 177 40.12 -12.44 -9.31
N ALA A 178 40.99 -11.58 -8.77
CA ALA A 178 40.92 -11.18 -7.37
C ALA A 178 39.59 -10.48 -7.03
N ILE A 179 39.10 -9.54 -7.86
CA ILE A 179 37.80 -8.90 -7.61
C ILE A 179 36.66 -9.92 -7.73
N ALA A 180 36.61 -10.69 -8.80
CA ALA A 180 35.54 -11.64 -9.03
C ALA A 180 35.41 -12.65 -7.87
N LEU A 181 36.54 -13.17 -7.37
CA LEU A 181 36.55 -14.08 -6.22
C LEU A 181 36.18 -13.37 -4.92
N CYS A 182 36.72 -12.16 -4.68
CA CYS A 182 36.43 -11.42 -3.45
C CYS A 182 35.01 -10.85 -3.42
N MET A 183 34.23 -10.95 -4.51
CA MET A 183 32.80 -10.64 -4.51
C MET A 183 31.91 -11.81 -4.01
N ALA A 184 32.48 -12.95 -3.67
CA ALA A 184 31.73 -14.12 -3.20
C ALA A 184 30.91 -13.88 -1.91
N PRO A 185 31.38 -13.15 -0.87
CA PRO A 185 30.57 -12.87 0.30
C PRO A 185 29.27 -12.10 -0.01
N GLN A 186 29.30 -11.20 -1.00
CA GLN A 186 28.11 -10.50 -1.49
C GLN A 186 27.12 -11.46 -2.15
N LEU A 187 27.60 -12.37 -2.99
CA LEU A 187 26.76 -13.39 -3.64
C LEU A 187 26.07 -14.30 -2.62
N LEU A 188 26.80 -14.74 -1.59
CA LEU A 188 26.22 -15.55 -0.51
C LEU A 188 25.12 -14.79 0.23
N TYR A 189 25.33 -13.49 0.49
CA TYR A 189 24.32 -12.64 1.11
C TYR A 189 23.07 -12.51 0.24
N TRP A 190 23.24 -12.22 -1.05
CA TRP A 190 22.11 -12.15 -1.98
C TRP A 190 21.37 -13.48 -2.11
N GLY A 191 22.07 -14.61 -2.17
CA GLY A 191 21.46 -15.94 -2.21
C GLY A 191 20.63 -16.26 -0.95
N ALA A 192 21.12 -15.86 0.23
CA ALA A 192 20.45 -16.16 1.50
C ALA A 192 19.31 -15.19 1.85
N PHE A 193 19.42 -13.91 1.46
CA PHE A 193 18.50 -12.85 1.91
C PHE A 193 17.78 -12.11 0.78
N GLY A 194 18.10 -12.39 -0.48
CA GLY A 194 17.56 -11.69 -1.65
C GLY A 194 16.18 -12.15 -2.10
N GLY A 195 15.73 -13.33 -1.68
CA GLY A 195 14.47 -13.92 -2.14
C GLY A 195 13.24 -13.27 -1.49
N ALA A 196 12.20 -12.99 -2.30
CA ALA A 196 10.87 -12.62 -1.79
C ALA A 196 10.29 -13.78 -0.95
N ARG A 197 9.56 -13.49 0.14
CA ARG A 197 8.96 -14.53 0.99
C ARG A 197 7.45 -14.61 0.78
N GLY A 198 6.88 -15.81 0.88
CA GLY A 198 5.44 -16.01 0.80
C GLY A 198 4.86 -15.86 -0.61
N VAL A 199 5.70 -15.95 -1.65
CA VAL A 199 5.32 -15.86 -3.06
C VAL A 199 5.37 -17.24 -3.73
N GLU A 200 4.78 -17.35 -4.93
CA GLU A 200 4.82 -18.61 -5.70
C GLU A 200 6.26 -19.02 -6.05
N PRO A 201 6.57 -20.32 -6.25
CA PRO A 201 7.94 -20.77 -6.52
C PRO A 201 8.63 -20.09 -7.71
N ILE A 202 7.86 -19.75 -8.76
CA ILE A 202 8.37 -19.05 -9.94
C ILE A 202 8.69 -17.59 -9.60
N GLU A 203 7.79 -16.90 -8.90
CA GLU A 203 8.02 -15.55 -8.38
C GLU A 203 9.22 -15.51 -7.43
N TRP A 204 9.34 -16.51 -6.56
CA TRP A 204 10.49 -16.66 -5.67
C TRP A 204 11.80 -16.79 -6.45
N GLY A 205 11.87 -17.63 -7.48
CA GLY A 205 13.06 -17.76 -8.30
C GLY A 205 13.41 -16.45 -9.03
N PHE A 206 12.40 -15.79 -9.59
CA PHE A 206 12.59 -14.54 -10.33
C PHE A 206 12.94 -13.35 -9.43
N SER A 207 12.59 -13.42 -8.15
CA SER A 207 12.95 -12.43 -7.14
C SER A 207 14.46 -12.21 -6.98
N PHE A 208 15.30 -13.15 -7.47
CA PHE A 208 16.76 -13.01 -7.48
C PHE A 208 17.33 -12.28 -8.70
N ALA A 209 16.51 -11.97 -9.71
CA ALA A 209 16.97 -11.31 -10.94
C ALA A 209 17.73 -9.98 -10.70
N PRO A 210 17.30 -9.09 -9.78
CA PRO A 210 18.04 -7.85 -9.52
C PRO A 210 19.45 -8.10 -9.01
N TRP A 211 19.64 -9.17 -8.23
CA TRP A 211 20.93 -9.49 -7.61
C TRP A 211 21.90 -10.13 -8.61
N MET A 212 21.38 -10.96 -9.51
CA MET A 212 22.16 -11.47 -10.65
C MET A 212 22.56 -10.33 -11.58
N CYS A 213 21.66 -9.38 -11.84
CA CYS A 213 21.95 -8.16 -12.59
C CYS A 213 23.03 -7.33 -11.89
N ALA A 214 22.94 -7.15 -10.56
CA ALA A 214 23.92 -6.42 -9.77
C ALA A 214 25.32 -7.04 -9.81
N TRP A 215 25.41 -8.38 -9.79
CA TRP A 215 26.68 -9.08 -9.93
C TRP A 215 27.31 -8.81 -11.29
N LEU A 216 26.55 -8.96 -12.37
CA LEU A 216 27.01 -8.71 -13.73
C LEU A 216 27.43 -7.25 -13.93
N ASP A 217 26.61 -6.29 -13.47
CA ASP A 217 26.94 -4.86 -13.51
C ASP A 217 28.23 -4.56 -12.73
N GLY A 218 28.36 -5.11 -11.51
CA GLY A 218 29.57 -4.96 -10.71
C GLY A 218 30.84 -5.49 -11.41
N LEU A 219 30.73 -6.63 -12.11
CA LEU A 219 31.82 -7.18 -12.93
C LEU A 219 32.12 -6.32 -14.15
N VAL A 220 31.10 -5.72 -14.79
CA VAL A 220 31.27 -4.79 -15.91
C VAL A 220 31.99 -3.51 -15.45
N ILE A 221 31.56 -2.90 -14.34
CA ILE A 221 32.23 -1.73 -13.74
C ILE A 221 33.69 -2.07 -13.44
N ALA A 222 33.94 -3.18 -12.74
CA ALA A 222 35.29 -3.63 -12.41
C ALA A 222 36.12 -3.91 -13.68
N GLY A 223 35.51 -4.52 -14.69
CA GLY A 223 36.08 -4.82 -15.99
C GLY A 223 36.59 -3.56 -16.69
N PHE A 224 35.75 -2.52 -16.80
CA PHE A 224 36.11 -1.24 -17.41
C PHE A 224 37.17 -0.49 -16.60
N VAL A 225 37.01 -0.40 -15.28
CA VAL A 225 37.95 0.31 -14.40
C VAL A 225 39.32 -0.37 -14.43
N LEU A 226 39.39 -1.69 -14.34
CA LEU A 226 40.65 -2.43 -14.36
C LEU A 226 41.26 -2.55 -15.75
N GLY A 227 40.44 -2.70 -16.80
CA GLY A 227 40.87 -2.77 -18.19
C GLY A 227 41.49 -1.47 -18.65
N ILE A 228 40.74 -0.37 -18.57
CA ILE A 228 41.26 0.98 -18.89
C ILE A 228 42.37 1.35 -17.91
N GLY A 229 42.23 0.96 -16.63
CA GLY A 229 43.26 1.12 -15.61
C GLY A 229 44.57 0.45 -16.01
N HIS A 230 44.54 -0.77 -16.55
CA HIS A 230 45.75 -1.46 -16.98
C HIS A 230 46.55 -0.65 -18.01
N TYR A 231 45.87 -0.10 -19.03
CA TYR A 231 46.49 0.72 -20.07
C TYR A 231 46.88 2.13 -19.59
N THR A 232 46.12 2.71 -18.66
CA THR A 232 46.36 4.06 -18.12
C THR A 232 47.21 4.08 -16.86
N ARG A 233 47.80 2.93 -16.46
CA ARG A 233 48.53 2.75 -15.20
C ARG A 233 47.70 3.12 -13.96
N TYR A 234 46.43 2.72 -13.95
CA TYR A 234 45.46 2.83 -12.86
C TYR A 234 45.28 4.27 -12.38
N ARG A 235 44.88 5.18 -13.29
CA ARG A 235 44.54 6.55 -12.89
C ARG A 235 43.40 6.55 -11.86
N PRO A 236 43.50 7.32 -10.76
CA PRO A 236 42.54 7.28 -9.66
C PRO A 236 41.13 7.77 -10.03
N GLY A 237 40.98 8.46 -11.16
CA GLY A 237 39.69 9.03 -11.60
C GLY A 237 38.69 8.02 -12.18
N LEU A 238 39.11 6.81 -12.57
CA LEU A 238 38.23 5.89 -13.29
C LEU A 238 37.04 5.42 -12.46
N VAL A 239 37.24 5.17 -11.15
CA VAL A 239 36.17 4.64 -10.28
C VAL A 239 34.97 5.58 -10.19
N TRP A 240 35.19 6.87 -9.93
CA TRP A 240 34.06 7.81 -9.78
C TRP A 240 33.36 8.11 -11.11
N ILE A 241 34.09 8.13 -12.24
CA ILE A 241 33.50 8.34 -13.57
C ILE A 241 32.49 7.24 -13.89
N PHE A 242 32.89 5.97 -13.74
CA PHE A 242 31.98 4.84 -14.00
C PHE A 242 30.85 4.76 -12.97
N THR A 243 31.11 5.13 -11.71
CA THR A 243 30.05 5.22 -10.69
C THR A 243 28.97 6.23 -11.09
N VAL A 244 29.36 7.45 -11.51
CA VAL A 244 28.43 8.50 -11.94
C VAL A 244 27.68 8.09 -13.21
N LEU A 245 28.37 7.46 -14.17
CA LEU A 245 27.74 7.00 -15.40
C LEU A 245 26.66 5.95 -15.13
N THR A 246 26.98 4.90 -14.36
CA THR A 246 26.03 3.87 -13.98
C THR A 246 24.86 4.44 -13.16
N LEU A 247 25.14 5.36 -12.22
CA LEU A 247 24.10 6.05 -11.46
C LEU A 247 23.16 6.85 -12.37
N LEU A 248 23.70 7.59 -13.35
CA LEU A 248 22.90 8.37 -14.29
C LEU A 248 21.99 7.46 -15.11
N ILE A 249 22.50 6.32 -15.59
CA ILE A 249 21.69 5.32 -16.30
C ILE A 249 20.57 4.82 -15.38
N ALA A 250 20.87 4.46 -14.14
CA ALA A 250 19.84 3.99 -13.19
C ALA A 250 18.76 5.05 -12.94
N VAL A 251 19.14 6.32 -12.75
CA VAL A 251 18.20 7.43 -12.55
C VAL A 251 17.32 7.66 -13.78
N VAL A 252 17.93 7.67 -14.98
CA VAL A 252 17.19 7.89 -16.23
C VAL A 252 16.21 6.75 -16.51
N VAL A 253 16.65 5.49 -16.36
CA VAL A 253 15.77 4.32 -16.53
C VAL A 253 14.62 4.39 -15.52
N PHE A 254 14.91 4.70 -14.26
CA PHE A 254 13.87 4.82 -13.23
C PHE A 254 12.85 5.91 -13.57
N GLU A 255 13.30 7.12 -13.89
CA GLU A 255 12.40 8.25 -14.14
C GLU A 255 11.56 8.06 -15.42
N VAL A 256 12.14 7.50 -16.48
CA VAL A 256 11.44 7.31 -17.75
C VAL A 256 10.49 6.11 -17.71
N SER A 257 10.87 5.01 -17.05
CA SER A 257 10.10 3.77 -17.06
C SER A 257 9.14 3.60 -15.89
N ILE A 258 9.40 4.26 -14.75
CA ILE A 258 8.59 4.13 -13.52
C ILE A 258 8.12 5.51 -13.08
N GLY A 259 9.03 6.45 -12.85
CA GLY A 259 8.75 7.81 -12.39
C GLY A 259 8.65 7.92 -10.86
N PHE A 260 9.07 9.06 -10.31
CA PHE A 260 8.93 9.30 -8.88
C PHE A 260 7.47 9.51 -8.43
N ASP A 261 6.57 9.91 -9.32
CA ASP A 261 5.16 10.02 -8.99
C ASP A 261 4.54 8.65 -8.75
N GLU A 262 4.88 7.66 -9.56
CA GLU A 262 4.47 6.27 -9.37
C GLU A 262 5.05 5.67 -8.08
N LEU A 263 6.32 5.92 -7.77
CA LEU A 263 6.90 5.51 -6.48
C LEU A 263 6.14 6.09 -5.29
N ASP A 264 5.87 7.40 -5.30
CA ASP A 264 5.13 8.04 -4.22
C ASP A 264 3.68 7.49 -4.17
N TYR A 265 3.04 7.20 -5.30
CA TYR A 265 1.71 6.55 -5.35
C TYR A 265 1.74 5.16 -4.70
N GLN A 266 2.69 4.31 -5.04
CA GLN A 266 2.78 2.96 -4.49
C GLN A 266 2.98 2.97 -2.96
N LEU A 267 3.78 3.92 -2.47
CA LEU A 267 4.09 4.06 -1.05
C LEU A 267 2.93 4.65 -0.23
N TYR A 268 2.26 5.67 -0.75
CA TYR A 268 1.28 6.45 0.03
C TYR A 268 -0.18 6.09 -0.27
N VAL A 269 -0.49 5.58 -1.47
CA VAL A 269 -1.86 5.37 -1.94
C VAL A 269 -2.14 3.88 -2.19
N ALA A 270 -1.40 3.22 -3.08
CA ALA A 270 -1.72 1.86 -3.53
C ALA A 270 -1.74 0.83 -2.38
N LYS A 271 -0.71 0.84 -1.53
CA LYS A 271 -0.62 -0.03 -0.34
C LYS A 271 -1.69 0.29 0.71
N ASN A 272 -2.28 1.48 0.63
CA ASN A 272 -3.16 2.06 1.64
C ASN A 272 -4.62 2.11 1.14
N ASP A 273 -5.04 1.18 0.29
CA ASP A 273 -6.44 1.07 -0.15
C ASP A 273 -7.38 0.89 1.05
N PRO A 274 -8.38 1.77 1.26
CA PRO A 274 -9.26 1.71 2.43
C PRO A 274 -10.05 0.40 2.54
N GLU A 275 -10.34 -0.29 1.43
CA GLU A 275 -11.09 -1.55 1.43
C GLU A 275 -10.27 -2.72 2.01
N HIS A 276 -8.94 -2.65 1.92
CA HIS A 276 -8.03 -3.69 2.40
C HIS A 276 -7.51 -3.42 3.81
N VAL A 277 -7.87 -2.28 4.41
CA VAL A 277 -7.44 -1.89 5.75
C VAL A 277 -8.32 -2.59 6.78
N ARG A 278 -7.69 -3.42 7.62
CA ARG A 278 -8.36 -4.31 8.58
C ARG A 278 -9.28 -3.56 9.53
N GLU A 279 -8.92 -2.35 9.95
CA GLU A 279 -9.70 -1.55 10.90
C GLU A 279 -11.07 -1.11 10.35
N PHE A 280 -11.31 -1.20 9.03
CA PHE A 280 -12.62 -0.93 8.42
C PHE A 280 -13.38 -2.21 8.05
N HIS A 281 -12.86 -3.39 8.38
CA HIS A 281 -13.59 -4.66 8.25
C HIS A 281 -14.62 -4.78 9.38
N ASP A 282 -15.53 -5.74 9.23
CA ASP A 282 -16.54 -6.00 10.24
C ASP A 282 -15.89 -6.62 11.48
N HIS A 283 -16.07 -5.99 12.64
CA HIS A 283 -15.53 -6.46 13.91
C HIS A 283 -16.62 -6.65 14.95
N GLY A 284 -16.61 -7.79 15.63
CA GLY A 284 -17.42 -7.98 16.84
C GLY A 284 -16.87 -7.14 17.98
N ILE A 285 -17.73 -6.37 18.66
CA ILE A 285 -17.34 -5.54 19.81
C ILE A 285 -17.70 -6.18 21.15
N THR A 286 -18.40 -7.32 21.15
CA THR A 286 -18.89 -8.01 22.35
C THR A 286 -17.76 -8.29 23.34
N GLU A 287 -16.64 -8.84 22.88
CA GLU A 287 -15.49 -9.17 23.74
C GLU A 287 -14.80 -7.91 24.29
N ALA A 288 -14.65 -6.88 23.46
CA ALA A 288 -14.07 -5.61 23.88
C ALA A 288 -14.95 -4.91 24.93
N LEU A 289 -16.28 -4.97 24.76
CA LEU A 289 -17.24 -4.44 25.72
C LEU A 289 -17.21 -5.24 27.03
N ASP A 290 -17.15 -6.56 26.97
CA ASP A 290 -17.05 -7.41 28.16
C ASP A 290 -15.74 -7.19 28.92
N ALA A 291 -14.62 -7.05 28.20
CA ALA A 291 -13.33 -6.73 28.79
C ALA A 291 -13.35 -5.35 29.46
N THR A 292 -13.93 -4.36 28.79
CA THR A 292 -14.13 -3.01 29.32
C THR A 292 -14.97 -3.02 30.60
N LEU A 293 -16.04 -3.82 30.65
CA LEU A 293 -16.92 -3.92 31.83
C LEU A 293 -16.28 -4.64 33.02
N ARG A 294 -15.28 -5.48 32.78
CA ARG A 294 -14.49 -6.15 33.82
C ARG A 294 -13.37 -5.26 34.37
N ASP A 295 -13.02 -4.18 33.67
CA ASP A 295 -11.99 -3.26 34.13
C ASP A 295 -12.42 -2.51 35.41
N PRO A 296 -11.60 -2.51 36.48
CA PRO A 296 -11.96 -1.86 37.73
C PRO A 296 -12.17 -0.34 37.62
N ALA A 297 -11.43 0.35 36.76
CA ALA A 297 -11.55 1.79 36.59
C ALA A 297 -12.85 2.15 35.88
N THR A 298 -13.18 1.42 34.80
CA THR A 298 -14.47 1.54 34.11
C THR A 298 -15.62 1.19 35.04
N ARG A 299 -15.52 0.11 35.81
CA ARG A 299 -16.59 -0.28 36.74
C ARG A 299 -16.89 0.82 37.77
N LYS A 300 -15.85 1.42 38.34
CA LYS A 300 -15.98 2.55 39.26
C LYS A 300 -16.67 3.74 38.58
N TYR A 301 -16.24 4.08 37.35
CA TYR A 301 -16.90 5.10 36.55
C TYR A 301 -18.40 4.81 36.38
N LEU A 302 -18.78 3.59 35.99
CA LEU A 302 -20.19 3.24 35.78
C LEU A 302 -21.02 3.25 37.08
N GLU A 303 -20.41 2.96 38.23
CA GLU A 303 -21.08 3.03 39.54
C GLU A 303 -21.33 4.49 39.98
N ASP A 304 -20.47 5.42 39.60
CA ASP A 304 -20.55 6.85 39.97
C ASP A 304 -21.60 7.64 39.14
N PHE A 305 -21.98 7.17 37.95
CA PHE A 305 -22.78 7.93 36.96
C PHE A 305 -24.23 7.45 36.76
N PHE A 306 -24.86 6.82 37.77
CA PHE A 306 -26.27 6.40 37.75
C PHE A 306 -26.65 5.40 36.63
N TYR A 307 -25.74 4.54 36.18
CA TYR A 307 -26.11 3.46 35.25
C TYR A 307 -26.99 2.40 35.95
N PRO A 308 -27.88 1.71 35.22
CA PRO A 308 -28.70 0.64 35.79
C PRO A 308 -27.86 -0.43 36.52
N THR A 309 -28.37 -0.89 37.66
CA THR A 309 -27.75 -2.00 38.41
C THR A 309 -27.91 -3.33 37.67
N ASP A 310 -29.03 -3.51 36.97
CA ASP A 310 -29.28 -4.68 36.13
C ASP A 310 -28.32 -4.72 34.94
N GLN A 311 -27.70 -5.88 34.71
CA GLN A 311 -26.64 -6.04 33.71
C GLN A 311 -27.18 -5.89 32.28
N ILE A 312 -28.40 -6.36 32.00
CA ILE A 312 -29.00 -6.31 30.67
C ILE A 312 -29.38 -4.86 30.35
N ALA A 313 -30.07 -4.19 31.28
CA ALA A 313 -30.41 -2.78 31.16
C ALA A 313 -29.17 -1.89 31.03
N ARG A 314 -28.11 -2.18 31.80
CA ARG A 314 -26.82 -1.48 31.69
C ARG A 314 -26.20 -1.66 30.32
N ARG A 315 -26.15 -2.89 29.80
CA ARG A 315 -25.59 -3.16 28.47
C ARG A 315 -26.37 -2.43 27.38
N ALA A 316 -27.69 -2.38 27.47
CA ALA A 316 -28.53 -1.64 26.54
C ALA A 316 -28.21 -0.13 26.54
N GLU A 317 -28.05 0.46 27.73
CA GLU A 317 -27.70 1.89 27.86
C GLU A 317 -26.30 2.20 27.31
N LEU A 318 -25.32 1.35 27.60
CA LEU A 318 -23.95 1.50 27.08
C LEU A 318 -23.90 1.38 25.55
N LYS A 319 -24.71 0.48 24.97
CA LYS A 319 -24.84 0.36 23.52
C LYS A 319 -25.46 1.61 22.92
N ARG A 320 -26.50 2.17 23.55
CA ARG A 320 -27.09 3.44 23.12
C ARG A 320 -26.05 4.57 23.14
N GLU A 321 -25.30 4.70 24.23
CA GLU A 321 -24.24 5.71 24.33
C GLU A 321 -23.15 5.50 23.27
N LEU A 322 -22.74 4.25 23.01
CA LEU A 322 -21.81 3.92 21.92
C LEU A 322 -22.36 4.35 20.56
N GLN A 323 -23.63 4.08 20.27
CA GLN A 323 -24.27 4.51 19.02
C GLN A 323 -24.29 6.03 18.89
N ASP A 324 -24.65 6.74 19.97
CA ASP A 324 -24.70 8.20 20.00
C ASP A 324 -23.30 8.81 19.77
N GLN A 325 -22.27 8.33 20.46
CA GLN A 325 -20.90 8.83 20.31
C GLN A 325 -20.31 8.49 18.93
N LEU A 326 -20.57 7.30 18.39
CA LEU A 326 -20.07 6.88 17.07
C LEU A 326 -20.79 7.60 15.93
N SER A 327 -22.03 8.05 16.12
CA SER A 327 -22.69 8.96 15.17
C SER A 327 -21.91 10.27 14.98
N CYS A 328 -21.15 10.67 16.00
CA CYS A 328 -20.24 11.81 15.99
C CYS A 328 -18.78 11.43 15.67
N ASP A 329 -18.53 10.21 15.18
CA ASP A 329 -17.21 9.66 14.88
C ASP A 329 -16.26 9.71 16.10
N SER A 330 -16.76 9.33 17.28
CA SER A 330 -16.01 9.29 18.55
C SER A 330 -16.31 8.05 19.38
N TRP A 331 -15.31 7.53 20.11
CA TRP A 331 -15.53 6.48 21.10
C TRP A 331 -15.86 7.11 22.47
N PRO A 332 -16.77 6.50 23.28
CA PRO A 332 -16.98 6.93 24.66
C PRO A 332 -15.70 6.82 25.48
N VAL A 333 -15.49 7.75 26.41
CA VAL A 333 -14.26 7.86 27.21
C VAL A 333 -14.02 6.62 28.09
N TRP A 334 -15.08 5.93 28.49
CA TRP A 334 -15.02 4.72 29.31
C TRP A 334 -14.67 3.46 28.50
N PHE A 335 -14.75 3.50 27.17
CA PHE A 335 -14.56 2.33 26.33
C PHE A 335 -13.08 2.08 26.03
N ILE A 336 -12.58 0.88 26.37
CA ILE A 336 -11.19 0.50 26.10
C ILE A 336 -11.11 -0.02 24.67
N VAL A 337 -10.66 0.85 23.76
CA VAL A 337 -10.60 0.55 22.31
C VAL A 337 -9.41 -0.39 22.01
N PRO A 338 -9.63 -1.65 21.58
CA PRO A 338 -8.57 -2.53 21.11
C PRO A 338 -7.98 -2.03 19.79
N GLN A 339 -6.76 -2.47 19.46
CA GLN A 339 -6.02 -2.00 18.28
C GLN A 339 -6.81 -2.13 16.96
N GLU A 340 -7.59 -3.20 16.81
CA GLU A 340 -8.38 -3.50 15.61
C GLU A 340 -9.56 -2.51 15.42
N LEU A 341 -10.06 -1.92 16.51
CA LEU A 341 -11.14 -0.93 16.50
C LEU A 341 -10.64 0.52 16.44
N MET A 342 -9.32 0.75 16.35
CA MET A 342 -8.72 2.09 16.26
C MET A 342 -8.86 2.74 14.86
N TYR A 343 -10.04 2.58 14.24
CA TYR A 343 -10.31 3.03 12.88
C TYR A 343 -10.15 4.55 12.70
N GLN A 344 -10.41 5.36 13.73
CA GLN A 344 -10.29 6.83 13.67
C GLN A 344 -8.85 7.30 13.48
N ALA A 345 -7.94 6.77 14.31
CA ALA A 345 -6.51 7.06 14.21
C ALA A 345 -5.97 6.57 12.85
N LYS A 346 -6.42 5.39 12.40
CA LYS A 346 -6.07 4.83 11.10
C LYS A 346 -6.57 5.69 9.94
N LYS A 347 -7.83 6.12 9.97
CA LYS A 347 -8.48 7.03 9.00
C LYS A 347 -7.70 8.33 8.88
N GLN A 348 -7.39 8.99 9.99
CA GLN A 348 -6.59 10.23 9.99
C GLN A 348 -5.19 10.01 9.42
N TRP A 349 -4.53 8.92 9.78
CA TRP A 349 -3.20 8.58 9.25
C TRP A 349 -3.23 8.37 7.74
N LEU A 350 -4.22 7.63 7.22
CA LEU A 350 -4.41 7.37 5.79
C LEU A 350 -4.72 8.67 5.01
N LEU A 351 -5.62 9.51 5.53
CA LEU A 351 -5.92 10.82 4.92
C LEU A 351 -4.65 11.67 4.78
N ARG A 352 -3.78 11.68 5.80
CA ARG A 352 -2.48 12.36 5.70
C ARG A 352 -1.57 11.75 4.64
N GLN A 353 -1.55 10.43 4.48
CA GLN A 353 -0.76 9.79 3.41
C GLN A 353 -1.26 10.23 2.03
N TYR A 354 -2.57 10.21 1.81
CA TYR A 354 -3.14 10.66 0.53
C TYR A 354 -2.87 12.15 0.29
N GLU A 355 -2.95 12.99 1.32
CA GLU A 355 -2.61 14.41 1.21
C GLU A 355 -1.14 14.66 0.90
N LEU A 356 -0.23 13.86 1.45
CA LEU A 356 1.19 13.92 1.09
C LEU A 356 1.40 13.62 -0.40
N PHE A 357 0.71 12.60 -0.94
CA PHE A 357 0.78 12.30 -2.36
C PHE A 357 0.17 13.43 -3.21
N ILE A 358 -1.06 13.86 -2.91
CA ILE A 358 -1.78 14.89 -3.64
C ILE A 358 -0.97 16.20 -3.68
N GLY A 359 -0.40 16.60 -2.53
CA GLY A 359 0.39 17.82 -2.43
C GLY A 359 1.74 17.73 -3.14
N ARG A 360 2.40 16.56 -3.16
CA ARG A 360 3.70 16.39 -3.82
C ARG A 360 3.58 16.18 -5.32
N ARG A 361 2.48 15.57 -5.80
CA ARG A 361 2.33 15.09 -7.18
C ARG A 361 1.01 15.57 -7.82
N PRO A 362 0.72 16.89 -7.87
CA PRO A 362 -0.55 17.41 -8.37
C PRO A 362 -0.86 17.02 -9.83
N ASN A 363 0.16 16.75 -10.64
CA ASN A 363 0.02 16.41 -12.07
C ASN A 363 0.18 14.90 -12.36
N SER A 364 0.20 14.04 -11.34
CA SER A 364 0.35 12.60 -11.58
C SER A 364 -0.89 12.02 -12.26
N ARG A 365 -0.66 11.03 -13.14
CA ARG A 365 -1.74 10.24 -13.74
C ARG A 365 -2.54 9.45 -12.71
N ARG A 366 -1.97 9.20 -11.53
CA ARG A 366 -2.61 8.50 -10.40
C ARG A 366 -3.45 9.40 -9.50
N MET A 367 -3.53 10.70 -9.79
CA MET A 367 -4.32 11.66 -9.01
C MET A 367 -5.80 11.27 -8.87
N PRO A 368 -6.49 10.77 -9.92
CA PRO A 368 -7.89 10.37 -9.79
C PRO A 368 -8.11 9.26 -8.76
N ILE A 369 -7.24 8.25 -8.74
CA ILE A 369 -7.27 7.15 -7.76
C ILE A 369 -7.05 7.67 -6.34
N ALA A 370 -6.08 8.57 -6.15
CA ALA A 370 -5.80 9.15 -4.84
C ALA A 370 -6.97 9.98 -4.31
N LEU A 371 -7.60 10.79 -5.17
CA LEU A 371 -8.81 11.55 -4.82
C LEU A 371 -10.00 10.62 -4.55
N TYR A 372 -10.14 9.56 -5.33
CA TYR A 372 -11.16 8.53 -5.13
C TYR A 372 -11.04 7.87 -3.76
N TYR A 373 -9.88 7.33 -3.40
CA TYR A 373 -9.67 6.72 -2.08
C TYR A 373 -9.79 7.74 -0.96
N LYS A 374 -9.33 8.99 -1.15
CA LYS A 374 -9.55 10.05 -0.17
C LYS A 374 -11.03 10.32 0.05
N ALA A 375 -11.82 10.39 -1.01
CA ALA A 375 -13.25 10.67 -0.95
C ALA A 375 -14.00 9.49 -0.31
N LEU A 376 -13.70 8.25 -0.74
CA LEU A 376 -14.27 7.03 -0.19
C LEU A 376 -13.95 6.89 1.31
N LEU A 377 -12.69 7.04 1.70
CA LEU A 377 -12.26 7.02 3.11
C LEU A 377 -12.95 8.12 3.94
N SER A 378 -13.21 9.27 3.33
CA SER A 378 -13.97 10.34 3.98
C SER A 378 -15.44 9.98 4.16
N GLU A 379 -15.97 8.99 3.46
CA GLU A 379 -17.36 8.52 3.60
C GLU A 379 -17.51 7.30 4.49
N TYR A 380 -16.46 6.52 4.72
CA TYR A 380 -16.47 5.43 5.71
C TYR A 380 -16.99 5.93 7.05
N THR A 381 -18.19 5.46 7.39
CA THR A 381 -18.97 5.83 8.57
C THR A 381 -19.47 4.55 9.24
N PRO A 382 -19.43 4.44 10.57
CA PRO A 382 -19.93 3.28 11.27
C PRO A 382 -21.46 3.17 11.14
N ASP A 383 -21.96 1.98 10.83
CA ASP A 383 -23.39 1.66 10.90
C ASP A 383 -23.77 1.41 12.37
N THR A 384 -24.26 2.48 13.01
CA THR A 384 -24.65 2.44 14.42
C THR A 384 -25.86 1.53 14.66
N ARG A 385 -26.69 1.24 13.65
CA ARG A 385 -27.86 0.36 13.82
C ARG A 385 -27.44 -1.09 13.95
N VAL A 386 -26.52 -1.53 13.09
CA VAL A 386 -25.93 -2.88 13.17
C VAL A 386 -25.21 -3.08 14.49
N LEU A 387 -24.50 -2.05 14.98
CA LEU A 387 -23.86 -2.07 16.31
C LEU A 387 -24.88 -2.29 17.44
N GLY A 388 -25.98 -1.53 17.43
CA GLY A 388 -27.04 -1.65 18.44
C GLY A 388 -27.73 -3.01 18.41
N GLN A 389 -27.89 -3.62 17.25
CA GLN A 389 -28.59 -4.90 17.11
C GLN A 389 -27.68 -6.11 17.36
N LYS A 390 -26.50 -6.11 16.76
CA LYS A 390 -25.61 -7.28 16.65
C LYS A 390 -24.29 -7.13 17.38
N GLU A 391 -23.99 -5.95 17.92
CA GLU A 391 -22.68 -5.64 18.51
C GLU A 391 -21.53 -5.85 17.51
N VAL A 392 -21.80 -5.52 16.25
CA VAL A 392 -20.80 -5.53 15.17
C VAL A 392 -20.57 -4.10 14.72
N LEU A 393 -19.30 -3.68 14.74
CA LEU A 393 -18.86 -2.46 14.10
C LEU A 393 -18.74 -2.74 12.59
N HIS A 394 -19.77 -2.35 11.85
CA HIS A 394 -19.82 -2.41 10.40
C HIS A 394 -19.62 -1.00 9.83
N PHE A 395 -18.99 -0.89 8.66
CA PHE A 395 -18.81 0.38 7.96
C PHE A 395 -19.51 0.39 6.62
N TYR A 396 -20.05 1.56 6.26
CA TYR A 396 -20.62 1.80 4.94
C TYR A 396 -20.01 3.05 4.29
N SER A 397 -20.06 3.07 2.96
CA SER A 397 -19.59 4.17 2.11
C SER A 397 -20.44 4.33 0.86
N ASP A 398 -21.63 3.73 0.85
CA ASP A 398 -22.56 3.71 -0.28
C ASP A 398 -23.59 4.86 -0.21
N TYR A 399 -23.37 5.85 0.67
CA TYR A 399 -24.22 7.02 0.83
C TYR A 399 -23.43 8.32 0.52
N PRO A 400 -23.99 9.25 -0.28
CA PRO A 400 -23.33 10.51 -0.64
C PRO A 400 -23.33 11.50 0.54
N HIS A 401 -22.25 11.55 1.32
CA HIS A 401 -22.15 12.51 2.43
C HIS A 401 -21.76 13.92 1.96
N GLU A 402 -22.35 14.96 2.56
CA GLU A 402 -22.02 16.36 2.20
C GLU A 402 -20.54 16.70 2.46
N ARG A 403 -19.90 16.08 3.47
CA ARG A 403 -18.49 16.34 3.83
C ARG A 403 -17.49 15.94 2.74
N SER A 404 -17.79 14.92 1.94
CA SER A 404 -16.93 14.42 0.85
C SER A 404 -17.22 15.11 -0.48
N ARG A 405 -18.34 15.83 -0.59
CA ARG A 405 -18.82 16.51 -1.82
C ARG A 405 -17.75 17.34 -2.51
N ARG A 406 -16.93 18.08 -1.75
CA ARG A 406 -15.86 18.90 -2.33
C ARG A 406 -14.80 18.07 -3.05
N ILE A 407 -14.47 16.89 -2.51
CA ILE A 407 -13.48 15.98 -3.09
C ILE A 407 -14.05 15.32 -4.34
N TRP A 408 -15.30 14.86 -4.29
CA TRP A 408 -16.01 14.34 -5.46
C TRP A 408 -16.15 15.38 -6.57
N GLY A 409 -16.47 16.63 -6.21
CA GLY A 409 -16.53 17.74 -7.16
C GLY A 409 -15.19 18.04 -7.82
N MET A 410 -14.08 17.93 -7.09
CA MET A 410 -12.73 18.04 -7.64
C MET A 410 -12.43 16.90 -8.61
N LEU A 411 -12.73 15.66 -8.23
CA LEU A 411 -12.54 14.48 -9.08
C LEU A 411 -13.35 14.59 -10.39
N TYR A 412 -14.61 15.02 -10.32
CA TYR A 412 -15.45 15.23 -11.50
C TYR A 412 -14.94 16.38 -12.38
N ARG A 413 -14.64 17.55 -11.80
CA ARG A 413 -14.27 18.75 -12.57
C ARG A 413 -12.89 18.62 -13.21
N ASP A 414 -11.91 18.17 -12.43
CA ASP A 414 -10.50 18.21 -12.85
C ASP A 414 -10.08 16.90 -13.55
N PHE A 415 -10.82 15.80 -13.32
CA PHE A 415 -10.54 14.47 -13.87
C PHE A 415 -11.77 13.78 -14.44
N GLY A 416 -12.69 14.54 -15.06
CA GLY A 416 -13.96 14.02 -15.57
C GLY A 416 -13.86 12.89 -16.60
N ASN A 417 -12.71 12.66 -17.21
CA ASN A 417 -12.49 11.55 -18.15
C ASN A 417 -11.98 10.26 -17.47
N SER A 418 -11.66 10.29 -16.18
CA SER A 418 -11.15 9.09 -15.48
C SER A 418 -12.29 8.13 -15.12
N PRO A 419 -12.03 6.82 -15.00
CA PRO A 419 -13.04 5.87 -14.54
C PRO A 419 -13.59 6.20 -13.14
N GLU A 420 -12.74 6.71 -12.23
CA GLU A 420 -13.13 7.08 -10.87
C GLU A 420 -14.18 8.20 -10.84
N SER A 421 -14.17 9.06 -11.85
CA SER A 421 -15.15 10.14 -11.97
C SER A 421 -16.59 9.65 -12.22
N LEU A 422 -16.80 8.39 -12.63
CA LEU A 422 -18.13 7.76 -12.71
C LEU A 422 -18.84 7.79 -11.35
N GLU A 423 -18.12 7.42 -10.30
CA GLU A 423 -18.65 7.36 -8.95
C GLU A 423 -18.86 8.77 -8.36
N ALA A 424 -18.03 9.74 -8.76
CA ALA A 424 -18.22 11.16 -8.46
C ALA A 424 -19.52 11.71 -9.08
N ARG A 425 -19.78 11.39 -10.36
CA ARG A 425 -20.99 11.82 -11.07
C ARG A 425 -22.25 11.32 -10.40
N TRP A 426 -22.29 10.06 -10.00
CA TRP A 426 -23.42 9.50 -9.26
C TRP A 426 -23.69 10.29 -7.97
N ARG A 427 -22.68 10.51 -7.13
CA ARG A 427 -22.85 11.28 -5.87
C ARG A 427 -23.28 12.73 -6.12
N ILE A 428 -22.69 13.39 -7.11
CA ILE A 428 -23.07 14.76 -7.47
C ILE A 428 -24.52 14.80 -7.96
N ALA A 429 -24.96 13.80 -8.74
CA ALA A 429 -26.35 13.70 -9.18
C ALA A 429 -27.32 13.54 -8.00
N MET A 430 -26.97 12.72 -7.00
CA MET A 430 -27.78 12.61 -5.78
C MET A 430 -27.90 13.94 -5.03
N HIS A 431 -26.80 14.69 -4.91
CA HIS A 431 -26.84 16.05 -4.33
C HIS A 431 -27.63 17.05 -5.18
N LEU A 432 -27.64 16.93 -6.51
CA LEU A 432 -28.46 17.77 -7.39
C LEU A 432 -29.95 17.43 -7.22
N ALA A 433 -30.29 16.14 -7.19
CA ALA A 433 -31.65 15.68 -6.94
C ALA A 433 -32.17 16.14 -5.57
N SER A 434 -31.32 16.17 -4.54
CA SER A 434 -31.66 16.72 -3.22
C SER A 434 -32.04 18.21 -3.19
N ARG A 435 -31.70 18.94 -4.25
CA ARG A 435 -32.01 20.36 -4.42
C ARG A 435 -33.20 20.56 -5.37
N GLY A 436 -33.89 19.49 -5.74
CA GLY A 436 -34.97 19.50 -6.74
C GLY A 436 -34.48 19.66 -8.18
N MET A 437 -33.16 19.63 -8.43
CA MET A 437 -32.56 19.80 -9.76
C MET A 437 -32.50 18.47 -10.51
N PHE A 438 -33.65 17.79 -10.61
CA PHE A 438 -33.68 16.40 -11.02
C PHE A 438 -33.35 16.17 -12.49
N ASP A 439 -33.61 17.13 -13.38
CA ASP A 439 -33.29 16.98 -14.80
C ASP A 439 -31.77 17.00 -15.03
N GLN A 440 -31.06 17.92 -14.35
CA GLN A 440 -29.58 17.94 -14.36
C GLN A 440 -29.00 16.68 -13.70
N ALA A 441 -29.61 16.19 -12.61
CA ALA A 441 -29.22 14.93 -12.00
C ALA A 441 -29.40 13.76 -12.98
N SER A 442 -30.52 13.70 -13.69
CA SER A 442 -30.81 12.67 -14.69
C SER A 442 -29.84 12.71 -15.88
N GLU A 443 -29.51 13.89 -16.39
CA GLU A 443 -28.50 14.07 -17.43
C GLU A 443 -27.13 13.55 -16.98
N LEU A 444 -26.71 13.89 -15.75
CA LEU A 444 -25.43 13.46 -15.21
C LEU A 444 -25.36 11.95 -14.99
N LEU A 445 -26.45 11.32 -14.54
CA LEU A 445 -26.56 9.86 -14.42
C LEU A 445 -26.48 9.18 -15.79
N ALA A 446 -27.15 9.73 -16.81
CA ALA A 446 -27.10 9.20 -18.18
C ALA A 446 -25.70 9.34 -18.81
N GLU A 447 -24.98 10.42 -18.52
CA GLU A 447 -23.57 10.56 -18.89
C GLU A 447 -22.70 9.49 -18.22
N ALA A 448 -22.85 9.32 -16.89
CA ALA A 448 -22.10 8.31 -16.14
C ALA A 448 -22.35 6.90 -16.68
N GLU A 449 -23.59 6.55 -17.01
CA GLU A 449 -23.92 5.24 -17.55
C GLU A 449 -23.26 4.97 -18.91
N ARG A 450 -23.27 5.95 -19.82
CA ARG A 450 -22.59 5.81 -21.14
C ARG A 450 -21.10 5.55 -20.98
N MET A 451 -20.45 6.30 -20.09
CA MET A 451 -19.03 6.12 -19.80
C MET A 451 -18.74 4.77 -19.12
N LEU A 452 -19.61 4.33 -18.20
CA LEU A 452 -19.46 3.06 -17.49
C LEU A 452 -19.48 1.88 -18.47
N VAL A 453 -20.38 1.88 -19.44
CA VAL A 453 -20.46 0.82 -20.46
C VAL A 453 -19.17 0.76 -21.29
N ALA A 454 -18.63 1.91 -21.68
CA ALA A 454 -17.36 1.99 -22.40
C ALA A 454 -16.19 1.42 -21.58
N GLU A 455 -16.05 1.86 -20.32
CA GLU A 455 -14.99 1.41 -19.42
C GLU A 455 -15.07 -0.10 -19.13
N ARG A 456 -16.28 -0.60 -18.85
CA ARG A 456 -16.51 -2.03 -18.59
C ARG A 456 -16.10 -2.88 -19.80
N SER A 457 -16.43 -2.43 -21.01
CA SER A 457 -16.02 -3.10 -22.25
C SER A 457 -14.50 -3.13 -22.40
N GLU A 458 -13.82 -2.02 -22.13
CA GLU A 458 -12.36 -1.93 -22.17
C GLU A 458 -11.68 -2.87 -21.16
N LEU A 459 -12.16 -2.92 -19.91
CA LEU A 459 -11.63 -3.82 -18.88
C LEU A 459 -11.81 -5.29 -19.24
N LEU A 460 -12.97 -5.67 -19.80
CA LEU A 460 -13.21 -7.05 -20.24
C LEU A 460 -12.31 -7.44 -21.42
N ALA A 461 -12.10 -6.53 -22.37
CA ALA A 461 -11.18 -6.74 -23.49
C ALA A 461 -9.72 -6.92 -23.01
N LYS A 462 -9.27 -6.11 -22.05
CA LYS A 462 -7.94 -6.25 -21.40
C LYS A 462 -7.80 -7.53 -20.58
N GLY A 463 -8.88 -7.99 -19.94
CA GLY A 463 -8.88 -9.23 -19.17
C GLY A 463 -8.66 -10.48 -20.04
N GLN A 464 -9.26 -10.50 -21.24
CA GLN A 464 -9.14 -11.64 -22.17
C GLN A 464 -7.75 -11.77 -22.78
N THR A 465 -7.07 -10.65 -23.09
CA THR A 465 -5.72 -10.66 -23.67
C THR A 465 -4.63 -11.06 -22.68
N ARG A 466 -4.90 -11.01 -21.37
CA ARG A 466 -3.91 -11.29 -20.31
C ARG A 466 -3.71 -12.78 -20.01
N SER A 467 -4.47 -13.68 -20.66
CA SER A 467 -4.42 -15.13 -20.42
C SER A 467 -3.18 -15.86 -20.97
N ASP A 468 -2.21 -15.15 -21.58
CA ASP A 468 -0.99 -15.76 -22.12
C ASP A 468 0.05 -16.07 -21.02
N LYS A 469 0.23 -17.37 -20.76
CA LYS A 469 0.82 -17.97 -19.53
C LYS A 469 2.27 -17.61 -19.19
N LEU A 470 3.05 -17.00 -20.09
CA LEU A 470 4.45 -16.65 -19.81
C LEU A 470 4.63 -15.21 -19.28
N LEU A 471 3.68 -14.31 -19.54
CA LEU A 471 3.69 -12.95 -19.00
C LEU A 471 2.89 -12.82 -17.70
N GLY A 472 2.22 -13.89 -17.25
CA GLY A 472 1.44 -13.90 -16.00
C GLY A 472 2.26 -13.60 -14.73
N LEU A 473 3.59 -13.75 -14.81
CA LEU A 473 4.53 -13.40 -13.75
C LEU A 473 4.58 -11.88 -13.49
N PHE A 474 4.45 -11.07 -14.54
CA PHE A 474 4.47 -9.62 -14.42
C PHE A 474 3.06 -9.09 -14.52
N ARG A 475 2.58 -8.52 -13.42
CA ARG A 475 1.25 -7.97 -13.36
C ARG A 475 1.39 -6.46 -13.31
N PRO A 476 1.18 -5.73 -14.42
CA PRO A 476 1.14 -4.28 -14.34
C PRO A 476 0.12 -3.87 -13.26
N PRO A 477 0.41 -2.80 -12.52
CA PRO A 477 -0.49 -2.32 -11.50
C PRO A 477 -1.79 -1.86 -12.14
N ALA A 478 -2.86 -1.89 -11.36
CA ALA A 478 -4.16 -1.47 -11.86
C ALA A 478 -4.10 -0.01 -12.32
N ASP A 479 -4.55 0.26 -13.55
CA ASP A 479 -4.59 1.61 -14.12
C ASP A 479 -5.71 2.48 -13.51
N SER A 480 -6.64 1.84 -12.79
CA SER A 480 -7.85 2.44 -12.23
C SER A 480 -8.24 1.73 -10.94
N ALA A 481 -8.89 2.46 -10.02
CA ALA A 481 -9.52 1.87 -8.84
C ALA A 481 -10.82 1.12 -9.16
N MET A 482 -11.38 1.34 -10.35
CA MET A 482 -12.64 0.75 -10.81
C MET A 482 -12.42 -0.66 -11.36
N THR A 483 -12.87 -1.65 -10.60
CA THR A 483 -12.89 -3.05 -11.03
C THR A 483 -14.24 -3.40 -11.67
N VAL A 484 -14.32 -4.50 -12.43
CA VAL A 484 -15.59 -4.95 -13.04
C VAL A 484 -16.71 -5.11 -11.99
N PRO A 485 -16.48 -5.74 -10.82
CA PRO A 485 -17.49 -5.79 -9.76
C PRO A 485 -17.93 -4.41 -9.25
N LYS A 486 -17.01 -3.45 -9.10
CA LYS A 486 -17.34 -2.07 -8.68
C LYS A 486 -18.17 -1.34 -9.73
N LEU A 487 -17.85 -1.53 -11.02
CA LEU A 487 -18.65 -0.98 -12.12
C LEU A 487 -20.05 -1.62 -12.18
N ASP A 488 -20.17 -2.93 -11.96
CA ASP A 488 -21.47 -3.60 -11.92
C ASP A 488 -22.34 -3.08 -10.75
N GLU A 489 -21.75 -2.86 -9.56
CA GLU A 489 -22.42 -2.24 -8.41
C GLU A 489 -22.82 -0.78 -8.71
N LEU A 490 -21.90 0.01 -9.27
CA LEU A 490 -22.17 1.39 -9.64
C LEU A 490 -23.27 1.50 -10.69
N HIS A 491 -23.29 0.61 -11.69
CA HIS A 491 -24.35 0.55 -12.70
C HIS A 491 -25.72 0.31 -12.07
N ARG A 492 -25.82 -0.60 -11.08
CA ARG A 492 -27.05 -0.83 -10.33
C ARG A 492 -27.51 0.44 -9.60
N ARG A 493 -26.60 1.11 -8.90
CA ARG A 493 -26.88 2.36 -8.17
C ARG A 493 -27.32 3.49 -9.11
N LEU A 494 -26.66 3.64 -10.27
CA LEU A 494 -27.06 4.60 -11.30
C LEU A 494 -28.49 4.33 -11.77
N ASN A 495 -28.82 3.09 -12.11
CA ASN A 495 -30.15 2.74 -12.61
C ASN A 495 -31.24 2.90 -11.54
N GLN A 496 -30.98 2.47 -10.30
CA GLN A 496 -31.87 2.71 -9.16
C GLN A 496 -32.13 4.21 -8.96
N SER A 497 -31.08 5.02 -9.02
CA SER A 497 -31.19 6.48 -8.85
C SER A 497 -31.98 7.10 -9.99
N ARG A 498 -31.75 6.68 -11.25
CA ARG A 498 -32.49 7.18 -12.42
C ARG A 498 -33.98 6.88 -12.34
N VAL A 499 -34.34 5.68 -11.91
CA VAL A 499 -35.74 5.27 -11.72
C VAL A 499 -36.37 6.09 -10.60
N LEU A 500 -35.70 6.19 -9.45
CA LEU A 500 -36.19 6.95 -8.30
C LEU A 500 -36.43 8.44 -8.63
N ILE A 501 -35.50 9.09 -9.32
CA ILE A 501 -35.66 10.51 -9.68
C ILE A 501 -36.47 10.73 -10.96
N SER A 502 -37.03 9.69 -11.57
CA SER A 502 -37.73 9.81 -12.84
C SER A 502 -38.99 10.68 -12.72
N PRO A 503 -39.52 11.20 -13.84
CA PRO A 503 -40.79 11.94 -13.81
C PRO A 503 -41.97 11.12 -13.28
N LEU A 504 -41.88 9.78 -13.22
CA LEU A 504 -42.94 8.92 -12.70
C LEU A 504 -43.16 9.13 -11.19
N ASN A 505 -42.11 9.49 -10.45
CA ASN A 505 -42.17 9.74 -9.01
C ASN A 505 -42.36 11.23 -8.67
N ARG A 506 -42.77 12.03 -9.67
CA ARG A 506 -43.03 13.45 -9.53
C ARG A 506 -44.46 13.73 -9.94
N THR A 507 -45.12 14.65 -9.22
CA THR A 507 -46.42 15.19 -9.61
C THR A 507 -46.34 16.71 -9.70
N ASP A 508 -47.30 17.33 -10.38
CA ASP A 508 -47.45 18.79 -10.42
C ASP A 508 -47.98 19.37 -9.09
N GLU A 509 -48.21 18.52 -8.09
CA GLU A 509 -48.70 18.95 -6.78
C GLU A 509 -47.64 19.73 -6.01
N PRO A 510 -48.06 20.80 -5.29
CA PRO A 510 -47.14 21.55 -4.47
C PRO A 510 -46.48 20.65 -3.42
N GLY A 511 -45.14 20.72 -3.33
CA GLY A 511 -44.34 19.94 -2.39
C GLY A 511 -43.93 18.55 -2.87
N SER A 512 -44.45 18.02 -3.98
CA SER A 512 -44.02 16.70 -4.51
C SER A 512 -42.51 16.64 -4.76
N ALA A 513 -41.97 17.66 -5.43
CA ALA A 513 -40.54 17.78 -5.70
C ALA A 513 -39.70 17.88 -4.41
N GLU A 514 -40.21 18.55 -3.37
CA GLU A 514 -39.52 18.68 -2.08
C GLU A 514 -39.52 17.36 -1.30
N ARG A 515 -40.64 16.62 -1.30
CA ARG A 515 -40.71 15.28 -0.70
C ARG A 515 -39.75 14.31 -1.36
N LEU A 516 -39.70 14.29 -2.70
CA LEU A 516 -38.74 13.46 -3.44
C LEU A 516 -37.29 13.88 -3.15
N ALA A 517 -36.99 15.18 -3.15
CA ALA A 517 -35.66 15.68 -2.85
C ALA A 517 -35.19 15.29 -1.43
N ASN A 518 -36.09 15.38 -0.45
CA ASN A 518 -35.84 14.95 0.92
C ASN A 518 -35.60 13.44 0.99
N PHE A 519 -36.46 12.63 0.37
CA PHE A 519 -36.34 11.17 0.37
C PHE A 519 -35.03 10.68 -0.26
N VAL A 520 -34.63 11.26 -1.41
CA VAL A 520 -33.43 10.89 -2.17
C VAL A 520 -32.14 11.00 -1.33
N MET A 521 -32.09 11.92 -0.36
CA MET A 521 -30.93 12.10 0.53
C MET A 521 -31.13 11.55 1.94
N LEU A 522 -32.20 10.83 2.24
CA LEU A 522 -32.28 10.17 3.53
C LEU A 522 -31.23 9.07 3.63
N ASP A 523 -30.43 9.09 4.71
CA ASP A 523 -29.46 8.04 4.98
C ASP A 523 -30.15 6.82 5.61
N PRO A 524 -30.21 5.65 4.93
CA PRO A 524 -30.84 4.45 5.47
C PRO A 524 -30.24 3.94 6.79
N ARG A 525 -29.02 4.36 7.12
CA ARG A 525 -28.27 3.96 8.31
C ARG A 525 -28.43 4.94 9.48
N ALA A 526 -29.01 6.11 9.23
CA ALA A 526 -29.27 7.07 10.30
C ALA A 526 -30.29 6.50 11.32
N SER A 527 -30.09 6.85 12.59
CA SER A 527 -30.95 6.39 13.69
C SER A 527 -32.37 6.95 13.60
N ASP A 528 -32.55 8.14 13.03
CA ASP A 528 -33.83 8.81 12.81
C ASP A 528 -34.49 8.48 11.46
N TYR A 529 -33.90 7.57 10.67
CA TYR A 529 -34.37 7.25 9.32
C TYR A 529 -35.83 6.78 9.29
N ALA A 530 -36.23 5.86 10.18
CA ALA A 530 -37.61 5.37 10.25
C ALA A 530 -38.62 6.48 10.52
N GLN A 531 -38.32 7.34 11.50
CA GLN A 531 -39.17 8.49 11.86
C GLN A 531 -39.29 9.48 10.69
N ARG A 532 -38.22 9.70 9.92
CA ARG A 532 -38.27 10.55 8.73
C ARG A 532 -39.12 9.95 7.62
N LEU A 533 -39.10 8.63 7.44
CA LEU A 533 -40.00 7.96 6.50
C LEU A 533 -41.47 8.11 6.93
N ASP A 534 -41.77 7.92 8.22
CA ASP A 534 -43.13 8.13 8.75
C ASP A 534 -43.61 9.56 8.50
N GLY A 535 -42.78 10.56 8.81
CA GLY A 535 -43.11 11.97 8.57
C GLY A 535 -43.31 12.31 7.10
N LEU A 536 -42.61 11.63 6.17
CA LEU A 536 -42.86 11.79 4.73
C LEU A 536 -44.18 11.14 4.31
N LEU A 537 -44.53 9.97 4.84
CA LEU A 537 -45.80 9.29 4.54
C LEU A 537 -47.01 10.08 5.05
N GLU A 538 -46.90 10.72 6.22
CA GLU A 538 -47.95 11.57 6.78
C GLU A 538 -48.25 12.80 5.90
N GLN A 539 -47.28 13.25 5.11
CA GLN A 539 -47.42 14.38 4.18
C GLN A 539 -48.00 13.97 2.83
N MET A 540 -48.20 12.67 2.58
CA MET A 540 -48.61 12.14 1.28
C MET A 540 -50.08 11.68 1.29
N GLU A 541 -50.80 12.05 0.24
CA GLU A 541 -52.09 11.42 -0.05
C GLU A 541 -51.89 10.00 -0.60
N GLY A 542 -52.92 9.15 -0.51
CA GLY A 542 -52.83 7.73 -0.91
C GLY A 542 -52.51 7.46 -2.39
N LYS A 543 -52.44 8.50 -3.24
CA LYS A 543 -52.13 8.41 -4.67
C LYS A 543 -50.76 8.98 -5.06
N ASP A 544 -49.95 9.45 -4.10
CA ASP A 544 -48.61 9.96 -4.39
C ASP A 544 -47.74 8.83 -4.98
N PRO A 545 -47.17 9.01 -6.19
CA PRO A 545 -46.37 7.97 -6.85
C PRO A 545 -45.06 7.65 -6.12
N LEU A 546 -44.60 8.50 -5.20
CA LEU A 546 -43.41 8.23 -4.38
C LEU A 546 -43.70 7.30 -3.18
N ARG A 547 -44.98 7.13 -2.84
CA ARG A 547 -45.41 6.45 -1.61
C ARG A 547 -44.94 5.00 -1.54
N ASP A 548 -44.98 4.28 -2.63
CA ASP A 548 -44.54 2.88 -2.75
C ASP A 548 -43.03 2.71 -2.47
N ASN A 549 -42.20 3.64 -2.92
CA ASN A 549 -40.76 3.66 -2.69
C ASN A 549 -40.43 3.95 -1.22
N ILE A 550 -41.21 4.81 -0.56
CA ILE A 550 -41.08 5.06 0.89
C ILE A 550 -41.52 3.84 1.69
N LEU A 551 -42.64 3.20 1.30
CA LEU A 551 -43.08 1.95 1.93
C LEU A 551 -42.04 0.84 1.74
N LEU A 552 -41.46 0.71 0.56
CA LEU A 552 -40.36 -0.23 0.31
C LEU A 552 -39.19 0.04 1.25
N ALA A 553 -38.80 1.30 1.42
CA ALA A 553 -37.76 1.70 2.34
C ALA A 553 -38.09 1.33 3.80
N GLN A 554 -39.34 1.48 4.25
CA GLN A 554 -39.78 1.05 5.57
C GLN A 554 -39.75 -0.47 5.73
N VAL A 555 -40.24 -1.22 4.75
CA VAL A 555 -40.24 -2.69 4.77
C VAL A 555 -38.81 -3.23 4.88
N LYS A 556 -37.84 -2.60 4.22
CA LYS A 556 -36.42 -2.96 4.33
C LYS A 556 -35.84 -2.81 5.75
N LEU A 557 -36.49 -2.05 6.64
CA LEU A 557 -36.07 -1.90 8.04
C LEU A 557 -36.52 -3.03 8.97
N ILE A 558 -37.49 -3.86 8.55
CA ILE A 558 -38.08 -4.91 9.38
C ILE A 558 -37.03 -5.97 9.70
N ALA A 559 -36.61 -6.11 10.96
CA ALA A 559 -35.54 -7.05 11.33
C ALA A 559 -35.91 -8.53 11.07
N ASP A 560 -37.16 -8.91 11.34
CA ASP A 560 -37.68 -10.26 11.09
C ASP A 560 -37.76 -10.53 9.58
N GLU A 561 -36.98 -11.50 9.11
CA GLU A 561 -36.91 -11.82 7.68
C GLU A 561 -38.24 -12.37 7.12
N GLN A 562 -39.06 -13.03 7.93
CA GLN A 562 -40.31 -13.66 7.48
C GLN A 562 -41.37 -12.60 7.29
N LEU A 563 -41.54 -11.75 8.31
CA LEU A 563 -42.40 -10.58 8.21
C LEU A 563 -41.93 -9.65 7.07
N ARG A 564 -40.62 -9.48 6.89
CA ARG A 564 -40.08 -8.71 5.76
C ARG A 564 -40.47 -9.32 4.42
N ALA A 565 -40.35 -10.64 4.25
CA ALA A 565 -40.73 -11.34 3.02
C ALA A 565 -42.23 -11.19 2.72
N GLU A 566 -43.08 -11.33 3.74
CA GLU A 566 -44.54 -11.15 3.63
C GLU A 566 -44.88 -9.72 3.20
N LYS A 567 -44.29 -8.72 3.85
CA LYS A 567 -44.51 -7.31 3.54
C LYS A 567 -44.00 -6.90 2.17
N LEU A 568 -42.86 -7.44 1.70
CA LEU A 568 -42.38 -7.23 0.33
C LEU A 568 -43.33 -7.82 -0.71
N ASN A 569 -43.91 -9.00 -0.43
CA ASN A 569 -44.88 -9.63 -1.31
C ASN A 569 -46.21 -8.85 -1.34
N GLU A 570 -46.70 -8.40 -0.19
CA GLU A 570 -47.88 -7.51 -0.10
C GLU A 570 -47.67 -6.23 -0.91
N LEU A 571 -46.54 -5.55 -0.72
CA LEU A 571 -46.22 -4.30 -1.43
C LEU A 571 -46.18 -4.50 -2.96
N HIS A 572 -45.58 -5.60 -3.42
CA HIS A 572 -45.58 -5.94 -4.84
C HIS A 572 -47.00 -6.16 -5.39
N ASN A 573 -47.85 -6.87 -4.64
CA ASN A 573 -49.23 -7.15 -5.07
C ASN A 573 -50.11 -5.89 -5.07
N GLU A 574 -49.88 -4.96 -4.14
CA GLU A 574 -50.59 -3.69 -4.07
C GLU A 574 -50.14 -2.71 -5.16
N CYS A 575 -48.87 -2.75 -5.57
CA CYS A 575 -48.29 -1.79 -6.50
C CYS A 575 -47.55 -2.43 -7.70
N PRO A 576 -48.13 -3.41 -8.43
CA PRO A 576 -47.39 -4.27 -9.37
C PRO A 576 -46.84 -3.54 -10.62
N GLN A 577 -47.35 -2.35 -10.94
CA GLN A 577 -46.89 -1.57 -12.11
C GLN A 577 -46.01 -0.37 -11.74
N THR A 578 -45.67 -0.23 -10.46
CA THR A 578 -44.81 0.84 -9.95
C THR A 578 -43.37 0.38 -9.86
N ASP A 579 -42.44 1.32 -9.75
CA ASP A 579 -41.03 1.01 -9.55
C ASP A 579 -40.76 0.44 -8.14
N GLY A 580 -41.42 0.95 -7.11
CA GLY A 580 -41.34 0.40 -5.75
C GLY A 580 -41.87 -1.02 -5.66
N GLY A 581 -43.00 -1.34 -6.33
CA GLY A 581 -43.53 -2.70 -6.38
C GLY A 581 -42.65 -3.68 -7.17
N MET A 582 -42.02 -3.22 -8.25
CA MET A 582 -40.99 -4.01 -8.96
C MET A 582 -39.78 -4.27 -8.04
N LEU A 583 -39.25 -3.23 -7.39
CA LEU A 583 -38.10 -3.36 -6.49
C LEU A 583 -38.43 -4.23 -5.27
N ALA A 584 -39.66 -4.20 -4.78
CA ALA A 584 -40.13 -5.09 -3.71
C ALA A 584 -40.00 -6.57 -4.10
N LEU A 585 -40.40 -6.94 -5.33
CA LEU A 585 -40.24 -8.31 -5.84
C LEU A 585 -38.76 -8.68 -6.02
N TYR A 586 -37.92 -7.73 -6.44
CA TYR A 586 -36.47 -7.94 -6.55
C TYR A 586 -35.84 -8.22 -5.18
N GLU A 587 -36.13 -7.38 -4.18
CA GLU A 587 -35.64 -7.54 -2.80
C GLU A 587 -36.15 -8.84 -2.17
N LEU A 588 -37.40 -9.23 -2.46
CA LEU A 588 -37.96 -10.52 -2.03
C LEU A 588 -37.17 -11.70 -2.61
N ALA A 589 -36.80 -11.63 -3.88
CA ALA A 589 -35.99 -12.66 -4.52
C ALA A 589 -34.60 -12.76 -3.87
N LEU A 590 -33.94 -11.63 -3.59
CA LEU A 590 -32.64 -11.61 -2.90
C LEU A 590 -32.74 -12.19 -1.48
N LEU A 591 -33.79 -11.83 -0.73
CA LEU A 591 -34.04 -12.34 0.61
C LEU A 591 -34.21 -13.87 0.60
N LYS A 592 -34.97 -14.42 -0.36
CA LYS A 592 -35.14 -15.87 -0.52
C LYS A 592 -33.84 -16.59 -0.89
N ILE A 593 -33.00 -16.00 -1.74
CA ILE A 593 -31.65 -16.54 -2.02
C ILE A 593 -30.81 -16.57 -0.75
N SER A 594 -30.83 -15.50 0.06
CA SER A 594 -30.08 -15.43 1.32
C SER A 594 -30.52 -16.53 2.27
N ARG A 595 -31.84 -16.71 2.46
CA ARG A 595 -32.41 -17.76 3.31
C ARG A 595 -31.99 -19.15 2.87
N TRP A 596 -32.04 -19.43 1.58
CA TRP A 596 -31.56 -20.69 1.01
C TRP A 596 -30.07 -20.94 1.32
N ARG A 597 -29.22 -19.92 1.17
CA ARG A 597 -27.77 -20.04 1.45
C ARG A 597 -27.46 -20.24 2.93
N GLN A 598 -28.28 -19.69 3.82
CA GLN A 598 -28.10 -19.81 5.27
C GLN A 598 -28.58 -21.17 5.81
N GLN A 599 -29.39 -21.93 5.06
CA GLN A 599 -29.82 -23.25 5.51
C GLN A 599 -28.69 -24.27 5.50
N ASP A 600 -28.57 -24.96 6.64
CA ASP A 600 -27.66 -26.08 6.85
C ASP A 600 -28.04 -27.27 5.92
N GLU A 601 -27.06 -28.11 5.60
CA GLU A 601 -27.25 -29.32 4.80
C GLU A 601 -28.03 -30.41 5.56
N SER A 602 -28.21 -30.25 6.87
CA SER A 602 -28.97 -31.20 7.70
C SER A 602 -30.47 -31.20 7.42
N ASP A 603 -31.03 -30.10 6.89
CA ASP A 603 -32.46 -29.99 6.53
C ASP A 603 -32.63 -29.76 5.03
N LEU A 604 -32.40 -30.84 4.27
CA LEU A 604 -32.46 -30.83 2.81
C LEU A 604 -33.84 -30.47 2.27
N GLU A 605 -34.92 -30.87 2.95
CA GLU A 605 -36.29 -30.57 2.52
C GLU A 605 -36.58 -29.08 2.62
N LEU A 606 -36.23 -28.45 3.75
CA LEU A 606 -36.40 -27.01 3.92
C LEU A 606 -35.50 -26.21 2.97
N LYS A 607 -34.25 -26.65 2.78
CA LYS A 607 -33.32 -26.04 1.82
C LYS A 607 -33.85 -26.14 0.38
N LYS A 608 -34.42 -27.29 -0.02
CA LYS A 608 -35.06 -27.49 -1.32
C LYS A 608 -36.27 -26.56 -1.49
N LYS A 609 -37.11 -26.45 -0.46
CA LYS A 609 -38.25 -25.52 -0.45
C LYS A 609 -37.83 -24.07 -0.69
N TYR A 610 -36.82 -23.57 0.03
CA TYR A 610 -36.35 -22.19 -0.17
C TYR A 610 -35.69 -21.98 -1.54
N LEU A 611 -35.00 -22.99 -2.07
CA LEU A 611 -34.49 -22.95 -3.43
C LEU A 611 -35.62 -22.82 -4.46
N ASP A 612 -36.66 -23.64 -4.33
CA ASP A 612 -37.84 -23.60 -5.21
C ASP A 612 -38.53 -22.24 -5.15
N GLU A 613 -38.73 -21.70 -3.94
CA GLU A 613 -39.31 -20.38 -3.73
C GLU A 613 -38.45 -19.26 -4.36
N ALA A 614 -37.12 -19.33 -4.20
CA ALA A 614 -36.20 -18.35 -4.80
C ALA A 614 -36.26 -18.41 -6.33
N ARG A 615 -36.21 -19.61 -6.92
CA ARG A 615 -36.30 -19.81 -8.37
C ARG A 615 -37.64 -19.35 -8.93
N ALA A 616 -38.75 -19.68 -8.27
CA ALA A 616 -40.09 -19.26 -8.66
C ALA A 616 -40.21 -17.72 -8.65
N THR A 617 -39.69 -17.07 -7.60
CA THR A 617 -39.73 -15.60 -7.47
C THR A 617 -38.88 -14.92 -8.55
N LEU A 618 -37.66 -15.41 -8.81
CA LEU A 618 -36.81 -14.88 -9.89
C LEU A 618 -37.43 -15.09 -11.28
N THR A 619 -38.04 -16.26 -11.51
CA THR A 619 -38.73 -16.55 -12.79
C THR A 619 -39.92 -15.62 -12.99
N SER A 620 -40.71 -15.40 -11.93
CA SER A 620 -41.82 -14.44 -11.95
C SER A 620 -41.33 -13.01 -12.17
N PHE A 621 -40.18 -12.63 -11.60
CA PHE A 621 -39.61 -11.31 -11.84
C PHE A 621 -39.25 -11.12 -13.33
N VAL A 622 -38.58 -12.10 -13.94
CA VAL A 622 -38.18 -12.03 -15.35
C VAL A 622 -39.40 -11.98 -16.28
N SER A 623 -40.48 -12.68 -15.95
CA SER A 623 -41.71 -12.65 -16.76
C SER A 623 -42.48 -11.34 -16.64
N LEU A 624 -42.57 -10.78 -15.43
CA LEU A 624 -43.29 -9.52 -15.18
C LEU A 624 -42.51 -8.29 -15.62
N TYR A 625 -41.19 -8.31 -15.47
CA TYR A 625 -40.32 -7.15 -15.71
C TYR A 625 -39.12 -7.46 -16.63
N PRO A 626 -39.34 -7.99 -17.85
CA PRO A 626 -38.25 -8.42 -18.75
C PRO A 626 -37.33 -7.27 -19.17
N ASN A 627 -37.85 -6.03 -19.17
CA ASN A 627 -37.15 -4.81 -19.56
C ASN A 627 -36.64 -4.00 -18.36
N SER A 628 -36.78 -4.50 -17.13
CA SER A 628 -36.24 -3.82 -15.94
C SER A 628 -34.72 -3.82 -15.97
N PHE A 629 -34.11 -2.77 -15.42
CA PHE A 629 -32.66 -2.71 -15.22
C PHE A 629 -32.14 -3.82 -14.29
N CYS A 630 -33.01 -4.42 -13.46
CA CYS A 630 -32.65 -5.57 -12.62
C CYS A 630 -32.70 -6.91 -13.38
N ALA A 631 -33.31 -6.97 -14.58
CA ALA A 631 -33.61 -8.23 -15.26
C ALA A 631 -32.36 -9.06 -15.55
N GLU A 632 -31.27 -8.45 -16.00
CA GLU A 632 -30.00 -9.17 -16.27
C GLU A 632 -29.38 -9.75 -14.99
N GLN A 633 -29.41 -9.00 -13.89
CA GLN A 633 -28.91 -9.52 -12.61
C GLN A 633 -29.80 -10.64 -12.08
N VAL A 634 -31.12 -10.54 -12.24
CA VAL A 634 -32.07 -11.59 -11.87
C VAL A 634 -31.83 -12.85 -12.72
N LYS A 635 -31.62 -12.72 -14.03
CA LYS A 635 -31.25 -13.86 -14.91
C LYS A 635 -29.94 -14.50 -14.47
N LYS A 636 -28.93 -13.69 -14.15
CA LYS A 636 -27.63 -14.18 -13.64
C LYS A 636 -27.79 -14.92 -12.31
N ASN A 637 -28.58 -14.37 -11.38
CA ASN A 637 -28.87 -15.01 -10.11
C ASN A 637 -29.60 -16.35 -10.33
N LEU A 638 -30.62 -16.38 -11.20
CA LEU A 638 -31.37 -17.59 -11.53
C LEU A 638 -30.49 -18.68 -12.17
N ALA A 639 -29.60 -18.29 -13.09
CA ALA A 639 -28.65 -19.20 -13.72
C ALA A 639 -27.59 -19.73 -12.74
N GLY A 640 -27.27 -18.96 -11.69
CA GLY A 640 -26.33 -19.36 -10.64
C GLY A 640 -26.93 -20.25 -9.56
N LEU A 641 -28.26 -20.42 -9.52
CA LEU A 641 -28.92 -21.35 -8.59
C LEU A 641 -28.91 -22.78 -9.15
N PRO A 642 -28.68 -23.80 -8.31
CA PRO A 642 -28.71 -25.19 -8.74
C PRO A 642 -30.07 -25.56 -9.35
N THR A 643 -30.03 -26.51 -10.29
CA THR A 643 -31.24 -27.15 -10.80
C THR A 643 -31.78 -28.12 -9.77
N VAL A 644 -33.10 -28.12 -9.62
CA VAL A 644 -33.81 -28.97 -8.68
C VAL A 644 -33.88 -30.34 -9.34
N GLU A 645 -33.03 -31.28 -8.94
CA GLU A 645 -33.15 -32.70 -9.30
C GLU A 645 -34.19 -33.41 -8.43
#